data_AF-A0A921Q600-F1
#
_entry.id   AF-A0A921Q600-F1
#
_cell.length_a   1.000
_cell.length_b   1.000
_cell.length_c   1.000
_cell.angle_alpha   90.00
_cell.angle_beta   90.00
_cell.angle_gamma   90.00
#
_symmetry.space_group_name_H-M   'P 1'
#
loop_
_entity.id
_entity.type
_entity.pdbx_description
1 polymer ?
#
loop_
_entity_poly.entity_id
_entity_poly.type
_entity_poly.pdbx_seq_one_letter_code
_entity_poly.pdbx_strand_id
1 'polypeptide(L)'
;MQTKMQWVYNGHAMVHRNVNYIPILQTIFDEILMSFELEQEIHTEILTNDKIDLDVNIKVDKRYISIRCFGVFFPIENDNFDPWDTLLLRNSSIRKYMDPQGSSLFSRFVITTFNASDRKCKKVFYGKPGKKRNAKITKCSNGCHWTTLSFYCNELQDDMAALMRKRVVDLAALYKRRNNQKLKVHLDGHLLTNNFSSYVDLYVPSPSKKTSKKGGVQFDTITRHVEEHLKSSIKRKMKNVQNIEDVKSHLWAFINADYPFFYGEPQLQVAHSFIFKEIFRCALKETLAWALKEEDENIEANPTKFEDATRAGGVDSQKCTLIFTEGDSAKDLAKSIHETELSKWSIKYYKGLGTSTLKEGMQYFKDIDIHQKYFVWVNEEDDKAIKTAFSKHKVEQRKEWIYNFLHNCKVESVLLQTGKMIRILDFIKKGLTLYMLLDVHRSIPSMVDGFKKGQRKIMFRAFKKNLNKETKVAQFAAFVAECSAYHHGKENLSNTIVRMAQDFVGSNNINLLRPNGQFGTRLEGGKDAASARYIFTELSSITRRIFNENDDILLDYLLNGAEGIGTGWSTKIPCYNPKDFVHNLKLMIQGAETLVEMKPWFRHFHGQVSVKNETTKTKKSGVTYTASGIIKVVDKTTLKISELAVKISM
;
A
#
# COMPACT_ATOMS: atom_id res chain seq x y z
N MET A 1 1.97 31.43 1.25
CA MET A 1 2.99 30.37 1.42
C MET A 1 2.37 28.99 1.21
N GLN A 2 3.20 27.96 1.00
CA GLN A 2 2.83 26.53 1.02
C GLN A 2 3.87 25.75 1.84
N THR A 3 3.45 24.67 2.51
CA THR A 3 4.34 23.75 3.21
C THR A 3 4.49 22.47 2.38
N LYS A 4 5.72 22.03 2.12
CA LYS A 4 5.97 20.77 1.38
C LYS A 4 7.26 20.10 1.83
N MET A 5 7.29 18.77 1.85
CA MET A 5 8.53 18.01 2.03
C MET A 5 9.38 18.12 0.77
N GLN A 6 10.59 18.68 0.89
CA GLN A 6 11.51 18.95 -0.22
C GLN A 6 12.97 18.74 0.20
N TRP A 7 13.84 18.53 -0.78
CA TRP A 7 15.29 18.55 -0.59
C TRP A 7 15.80 19.99 -0.64
N VAL A 8 16.58 20.40 0.36
CA VAL A 8 17.23 21.72 0.46
C VAL A 8 18.71 21.57 0.76
N TYR A 9 19.51 22.55 0.37
CA TYR A 9 20.95 22.56 0.65
C TYR A 9 21.25 23.34 1.93
N ASN A 10 21.95 22.72 2.88
CA ASN A 10 22.27 23.32 4.19
C ASN A 10 23.65 24.01 4.26
N GLY A 11 24.38 24.10 3.14
CA GLY A 11 25.75 24.61 3.06
C GLY A 11 26.83 23.53 2.98
N HIS A 12 26.51 22.27 3.31
CA HIS A 12 27.45 21.14 3.24
C HIS A 12 26.84 19.87 2.61
N ALA A 13 25.54 19.65 2.80
CA ALA A 13 24.81 18.48 2.31
C ALA A 13 23.38 18.85 1.87
N MET A 14 22.73 17.92 1.18
CA MET A 14 21.31 17.96 0.87
C MET A 14 20.52 17.32 2.01
N VAL A 15 19.48 17.99 2.48
CA VAL A 15 18.63 17.55 3.60
C VAL A 15 17.17 17.51 3.15
N HIS A 16 16.49 16.41 3.42
CA HIS A 16 15.07 16.23 3.09
C HIS A 16 14.19 16.60 4.29
N ARG A 17 13.45 17.71 4.20
CA ARG A 17 12.61 18.22 5.29
C ARG A 17 11.36 18.94 4.79
N ASN A 18 10.42 19.24 5.68
CA ASN A 18 9.35 20.19 5.39
C ASN A 18 9.94 21.60 5.22
N VAL A 19 9.42 22.31 4.21
CA VAL A 19 9.84 23.66 3.84
C VAL A 19 8.59 24.52 3.62
N ASN A 20 8.58 25.71 4.21
CA ASN A 20 7.57 26.76 4.03
C ASN A 20 8.07 27.76 2.97
N TYR A 21 7.44 27.77 1.79
CA TYR A 21 7.93 28.53 0.64
C TYR A 21 6.79 29.25 -0.11
N ILE A 22 7.18 30.07 -1.10
CA ILE A 22 6.27 30.83 -1.95
C ILE A 22 6.48 30.34 -3.39
N PRO A 23 5.58 29.51 -3.96
CA PRO A 23 5.82 28.86 -5.24
C PRO A 23 6.15 29.82 -6.38
N ILE A 24 5.42 30.94 -6.49
CA ILE A 24 5.67 31.96 -7.53
C ILE A 24 7.03 32.66 -7.36
N LEU A 25 7.53 32.81 -6.13
CA LEU A 25 8.87 33.34 -5.87
C LEU A 25 9.96 32.32 -6.22
N GLN A 26 9.67 31.03 -6.07
CA GLN A 26 10.54 29.96 -6.58
C GLN A 26 10.59 30.00 -8.12
N THR A 27 9.43 30.02 -8.78
CA THR A 27 9.34 30.09 -10.26
C THR A 27 10.07 31.32 -10.81
N ILE A 28 9.90 32.50 -10.20
CA ILE A 28 10.62 33.71 -10.62
C ILE A 28 12.15 33.54 -10.50
N PHE A 29 12.64 32.87 -9.45
CA PHE A 29 14.07 32.60 -9.27
C PHE A 29 14.59 31.54 -10.26
N ASP A 30 13.83 30.47 -10.48
CA ASP A 30 14.13 29.40 -11.44
C ASP A 30 14.23 29.95 -12.88
N GLU A 31 13.26 30.76 -13.31
CA GLU A 31 13.21 31.36 -14.65
C GLU A 31 14.32 32.40 -14.84
N ILE A 32 14.65 33.22 -13.83
CA ILE A 32 15.80 34.15 -13.92
C ILE A 32 17.12 33.40 -14.11
N LEU A 33 17.34 32.29 -13.39
CA LEU A 33 18.55 31.48 -13.58
C LEU A 33 18.61 30.86 -14.98
N MET A 34 17.53 30.25 -15.45
CA MET A 34 17.48 29.62 -16.78
C MET A 34 17.61 30.64 -17.93
N SER A 35 17.04 31.84 -17.77
CA SER A 35 17.24 32.95 -18.71
C SER A 35 18.72 33.34 -18.82
N PHE A 36 19.41 33.47 -17.69
CA PHE A 36 20.83 33.80 -17.70
C PHE A 36 21.72 32.65 -18.19
N GLU A 37 21.32 31.40 -17.95
CA GLU A 37 21.96 30.19 -18.47
C GLU A 37 21.93 30.18 -20.02
N LEU A 38 20.75 30.40 -20.60
CA LEU A 38 20.56 30.50 -22.06
C LEU A 38 21.33 31.68 -22.69
N GLU A 39 21.33 32.84 -22.04
CA GLU A 39 22.11 34.00 -22.51
C GLU A 39 23.62 33.72 -22.41
N GLN A 40 24.09 32.95 -21.41
CA GLN A 40 25.48 32.49 -21.35
C GLN A 40 25.81 31.55 -22.52
N GLU A 41 24.96 30.56 -22.83
CA GLU A 41 25.19 29.69 -24.00
C GLU A 41 25.36 30.52 -25.29
N ILE A 42 24.41 31.41 -25.60
CA ILE A 42 24.41 32.26 -26.80
C ILE A 42 25.68 33.14 -26.87
N HIS A 43 26.05 33.80 -25.77
CA HIS A 43 27.22 34.69 -25.77
C HIS A 43 28.56 33.92 -25.75
N THR A 44 28.62 32.67 -25.27
CA THR A 44 29.87 31.86 -25.31
C THR A 44 30.25 31.35 -26.70
N GLU A 45 29.33 31.31 -27.66
CA GLU A 45 29.67 31.07 -29.07
C GLU A 45 30.33 32.30 -29.73
N ILE A 46 30.19 33.49 -29.13
CA ILE A 46 30.67 34.78 -29.66
C ILE A 46 31.95 35.24 -28.92
N LEU A 47 32.01 35.09 -27.59
CA LEU A 47 33.08 35.58 -26.73
C LEU A 47 33.99 34.44 -26.23
N THR A 48 34.91 33.99 -27.08
CA THR A 48 35.73 32.78 -26.84
C THR A 48 36.79 32.88 -25.73
N ASN A 49 37.10 34.09 -25.25
CA ASN A 49 38.17 34.36 -24.27
C ASN A 49 37.71 35.08 -22.99
N ASP A 50 36.41 35.34 -22.82
CA ASP A 50 35.90 36.09 -21.67
C ASP A 50 35.75 35.23 -20.41
N LYS A 51 35.56 35.89 -19.27
CA LYS A 51 35.16 35.21 -18.03
C LYS A 51 33.69 34.80 -18.14
N ILE A 52 33.37 33.55 -17.81
CA ILE A 52 31.99 33.02 -17.93
C ILE A 52 31.31 32.69 -16.58
N ASP A 53 31.96 32.96 -15.45
CA ASP A 53 31.47 32.59 -14.11
C ASP A 53 30.04 33.10 -13.78
N LEU A 54 29.39 32.44 -12.81
CA LEU A 54 28.07 32.80 -12.27
C LEU A 54 28.18 33.04 -10.75
N ASP A 55 28.06 34.28 -10.30
CA ASP A 55 28.06 34.63 -8.87
C ASP A 55 26.60 34.82 -8.38
N VAL A 56 26.10 33.93 -7.52
CA VAL A 56 24.81 34.07 -6.84
C VAL A 56 25.00 34.35 -5.36
N ASN A 57 24.39 35.42 -4.85
CA ASN A 57 24.46 35.84 -3.45
C ASN A 57 23.05 35.93 -2.87
N ILE A 58 22.82 35.37 -1.67
CA ILE A 58 21.51 35.26 -1.02
C ILE A 58 21.66 35.64 0.46
N LYS A 59 21.34 36.90 0.79
CA LYS A 59 21.53 37.50 2.11
C LYS A 59 20.16 37.76 2.76
N VAL A 60 19.72 36.82 3.61
CA VAL A 60 18.38 36.80 4.24
C VAL A 60 18.19 38.00 5.17
N ASP A 61 19.23 38.34 5.95
CA ASP A 61 19.34 39.54 6.80
C ASP A 61 18.99 40.83 6.06
N LYS A 62 19.48 40.96 4.81
CA LYS A 62 19.27 42.12 3.94
C LYS A 62 18.10 41.94 2.97
N ARG A 63 17.37 40.83 3.07
CA ARG A 63 16.33 40.36 2.14
C ARG A 63 16.77 40.44 0.67
N TYR A 64 18.06 40.24 0.42
CA TYR A 64 18.76 40.61 -0.81
C TYR A 64 19.23 39.38 -1.57
N ILE A 65 18.91 39.34 -2.86
CA ILE A 65 19.41 38.35 -3.80
C ILE A 65 20.13 39.08 -4.92
N SER A 66 21.24 38.53 -5.40
CA SER A 66 21.93 39.00 -6.60
C SER A 66 22.45 37.83 -7.41
N ILE A 67 22.19 37.87 -8.71
CA ILE A 67 22.70 36.93 -9.71
C ILE A 67 23.55 37.78 -10.66
N ARG A 68 24.84 37.45 -10.79
CA ARG A 68 25.76 38.05 -11.76
C ARG A 68 26.29 36.97 -12.68
N CYS A 69 26.18 37.23 -13.97
CA CYS A 69 26.68 36.35 -15.03
C CYS A 69 27.76 37.11 -15.76
N PHE A 70 28.98 36.58 -15.75
CA PHE A 70 30.03 37.05 -16.64
C PHE A 70 29.82 36.47 -18.06
N GLY A 71 30.34 37.13 -19.08
CA GLY A 71 30.10 36.82 -20.51
C GLY A 71 28.79 37.40 -21.06
N VAL A 72 27.72 37.50 -20.26
CA VAL A 72 26.44 38.08 -20.70
C VAL A 72 26.46 39.61 -20.62
N PHE A 73 26.26 40.29 -21.74
CA PHE A 73 26.04 41.73 -21.78
C PHE A 73 24.94 42.11 -22.77
N PHE A 74 24.32 43.27 -22.54
CA PHE A 74 23.39 43.87 -23.48
C PHE A 74 24.06 45.07 -24.18
N PRO A 75 24.06 45.14 -25.52
CA PRO A 75 24.65 46.27 -26.26
C PRO A 75 24.01 47.61 -25.87
N ILE A 76 24.86 48.61 -25.54
CA ILE A 76 24.43 49.95 -25.15
C ILE A 76 24.48 50.85 -26.39
N GLU A 77 23.49 50.69 -27.26
CA GLU A 77 23.45 51.32 -28.59
C GLU A 77 23.36 52.86 -28.54
N ASN A 78 22.60 53.40 -27.57
CA ASN A 78 22.36 54.84 -27.42
C ASN A 78 22.10 55.21 -25.95
N ASP A 79 22.02 56.50 -25.64
CA ASP A 79 21.91 56.96 -24.24
C ASP A 79 20.49 56.82 -23.64
N ASN A 80 19.48 56.44 -24.45
CA ASN A 80 18.14 56.06 -23.98
C ASN A 80 18.01 54.56 -23.64
N PHE A 81 19.09 53.78 -23.79
CA PHE A 81 19.10 52.33 -23.58
C PHE A 81 18.63 51.89 -22.18
N ASP A 82 17.56 51.09 -22.11
CA ASP A 82 17.05 50.48 -20.87
C ASP A 82 17.33 48.95 -20.82
N PRO A 83 18.32 48.49 -20.04
CA PRO A 83 18.69 47.08 -19.96
C PRO A 83 17.58 46.18 -19.40
N TRP A 84 16.57 46.75 -18.72
CA TRP A 84 15.43 45.98 -18.23
C TRP A 84 14.47 45.61 -19.35
N ASP A 85 14.17 46.56 -20.24
CA ASP A 85 13.25 46.31 -21.34
C ASP A 85 13.92 45.36 -22.36
N THR A 86 15.27 45.39 -22.51
CA THR A 86 16.04 44.34 -23.21
C THR A 86 15.89 42.96 -22.56
N LEU A 87 16.04 42.85 -21.24
CA LEU A 87 15.86 41.58 -20.51
C LEU A 87 14.45 41.00 -20.73
N LEU A 88 13.41 41.84 -20.63
CA LEU A 88 12.01 41.43 -20.82
C LEU A 88 11.66 41.07 -22.27
N LEU A 89 12.34 41.66 -23.26
CA LEU A 89 12.20 41.30 -24.68
C LEU A 89 12.80 39.94 -24.99
N ARG A 90 14.01 39.66 -24.47
CA ARG A 90 14.65 38.34 -24.64
C ARG A 90 13.98 37.23 -23.83
N ASN A 91 13.43 37.57 -22.65
CA ASN A 91 12.94 36.58 -21.69
C ASN A 91 11.46 36.79 -21.33
N SER A 92 10.58 36.30 -22.20
CA SER A 92 9.12 36.41 -22.08
C SER A 92 8.55 35.77 -20.80
N SER A 93 9.18 34.71 -20.28
CA SER A 93 8.88 34.14 -18.95
C SER A 93 9.03 35.16 -17.83
N ILE A 94 10.15 35.89 -17.77
CA ILE A 94 10.39 36.90 -16.73
C ILE A 94 9.31 37.98 -16.82
N ARG A 95 8.96 38.43 -18.03
CA ARG A 95 7.86 39.37 -18.27
C ARG A 95 6.51 38.84 -17.73
N LYS A 96 6.19 37.57 -17.98
CA LYS A 96 4.95 36.91 -17.54
C LYS A 96 4.80 36.83 -16.01
N TYR A 97 5.87 36.55 -15.27
CA TYR A 97 5.77 36.40 -13.81
C TYR A 97 5.97 37.70 -13.02
N MET A 98 6.65 38.70 -13.59
CA MET A 98 6.89 39.99 -12.92
C MET A 98 5.66 40.90 -12.86
N ASP A 99 4.62 40.64 -13.67
CA ASP A 99 3.44 41.51 -13.82
C ASP A 99 2.11 40.74 -13.69
N PRO A 100 1.09 41.27 -13.00
CA PRO A 100 1.14 42.25 -11.91
C PRO A 100 1.55 41.59 -10.59
N GLN A 101 1.37 40.27 -10.46
CA GLN A 101 1.41 39.55 -9.18
C GLN A 101 2.82 39.49 -8.59
N GLY A 102 3.85 39.19 -9.41
CA GLY A 102 5.24 39.16 -8.96
C GLY A 102 5.76 40.49 -8.43
N SER A 103 5.29 41.62 -8.96
CA SER A 103 5.74 42.98 -8.57
C SER A 103 5.55 43.30 -7.07
N SER A 104 4.60 42.64 -6.40
CA SER A 104 4.34 42.81 -4.96
C SER A 104 5.35 42.09 -4.05
N LEU A 105 6.03 41.06 -4.56
CA LEU A 105 6.98 40.24 -3.81
C LEU A 105 8.33 40.95 -3.60
N PHE A 106 8.57 42.08 -4.27
CA PHE A 106 9.86 42.78 -4.26
C PHE A 106 9.70 44.28 -3.98
N SER A 107 10.54 44.82 -3.12
CA SER A 107 10.60 46.25 -2.82
C SER A 107 11.49 47.02 -3.79
N ARG A 108 12.51 46.36 -4.38
CA ARG A 108 13.44 46.97 -5.33
C ARG A 108 14.05 45.93 -6.28
N PHE A 109 14.18 46.31 -7.56
CA PHE A 109 15.08 45.67 -8.53
C PHE A 109 16.21 46.61 -8.92
N VAL A 110 17.38 46.04 -9.19
CA VAL A 110 18.55 46.70 -9.77
C VAL A 110 19.08 45.80 -10.87
N ILE A 111 19.07 46.27 -12.12
CA ILE A 111 19.81 45.63 -13.19
C ILE A 111 21.01 46.50 -13.56
N THR A 112 22.15 45.88 -13.83
CA THR A 112 23.36 46.56 -14.27
C THR A 112 24.08 45.68 -15.28
N THR A 113 24.23 46.18 -16.50
CA THR A 113 25.01 45.53 -17.56
C THR A 113 26.30 46.33 -17.79
N PHE A 114 27.37 45.63 -18.10
CA PHE A 114 28.71 46.16 -18.35
C PHE A 114 29.25 45.54 -19.63
N ASN A 115 29.48 46.40 -20.62
CA ASN A 115 30.19 46.07 -21.84
C ASN A 115 31.68 46.41 -21.62
N ALA A 116 32.58 45.45 -21.85
CA ALA A 116 34.01 45.58 -21.52
C ALA A 116 34.71 46.77 -22.18
N SER A 117 34.21 47.20 -23.35
CA SER A 117 34.90 48.11 -24.25
C SER A 117 34.54 49.60 -24.12
N ASP A 118 33.55 49.98 -23.31
CA ASP A 118 32.97 51.35 -23.36
C ASP A 118 32.19 51.77 -22.10
N ARG A 119 30.95 51.25 -21.96
CA ARG A 119 29.93 51.79 -21.06
C ARG A 119 29.33 50.75 -20.12
N LYS A 120 28.91 51.25 -18.95
CA LYS A 120 28.13 50.54 -17.94
C LYS A 120 26.76 51.20 -17.83
N CYS A 121 25.68 50.43 -17.97
CA CYS A 121 24.32 50.94 -17.75
C CYS A 121 23.72 50.32 -16.49
N LYS A 122 23.19 51.17 -15.59
CA LYS A 122 22.50 50.77 -14.36
C LYS A 122 21.09 51.35 -14.32
N LYS A 123 20.10 50.47 -14.10
CA LYS A 123 18.68 50.82 -13.95
C LYS A 123 18.18 50.36 -12.58
N VAL A 124 17.27 51.13 -11.98
CA VAL A 124 16.71 50.85 -10.64
C VAL A 124 15.20 51.05 -10.64
N PHE A 125 14.48 50.09 -10.05
CA PHE A 125 13.03 50.05 -9.91
C PHE A 125 12.64 49.91 -8.45
N TYR A 126 11.53 50.52 -8.03
CA TYR A 126 11.03 50.47 -6.66
C TYR A 126 9.54 50.12 -6.63
N GLY A 127 9.18 49.04 -5.94
CA GLY A 127 7.80 48.57 -5.73
C GLY A 127 7.03 48.24 -7.02
N LYS A 128 5.70 48.43 -6.97
CA LYS A 128 4.78 48.26 -8.10
C LYS A 128 5.23 49.07 -9.33
N PRO A 129 4.97 48.58 -10.57
CA PRO A 129 5.37 49.27 -11.79
C PRO A 129 4.79 50.70 -11.84
N GLY A 130 5.68 51.69 -11.77
CA GLY A 130 5.33 53.11 -11.74
C GLY A 130 6.50 54.00 -11.33
N LYS A 131 7.30 53.60 -10.33
CA LYS A 131 8.51 54.33 -9.93
C LYS A 131 9.79 53.74 -10.56
N LYS A 132 9.90 53.85 -11.89
CA LYS A 132 11.16 53.66 -12.63
C LYS A 132 12.08 54.87 -12.35
N ARG A 133 13.38 54.68 -12.07
CA ARG A 133 14.40 55.74 -12.29
C ARG A 133 14.90 55.64 -13.74
N ASN A 134 15.37 56.74 -14.32
CA ASN A 134 16.02 56.71 -15.63
C ASN A 134 17.28 55.83 -15.59
N ALA A 135 17.66 55.27 -16.74
CA ALA A 135 18.91 54.52 -16.87
C ALA A 135 20.09 55.48 -16.59
N LYS A 136 21.03 55.08 -15.73
CA LYS A 136 22.29 55.81 -15.56
C LYS A 136 23.40 55.05 -16.29
N ILE A 137 23.85 55.65 -17.37
CA ILE A 137 25.00 55.23 -18.16
C ILE A 137 26.24 55.93 -17.61
N THR A 138 27.37 55.21 -17.52
CA THR A 138 28.67 55.74 -17.11
C THR A 138 29.79 55.06 -17.89
N LYS A 139 30.77 55.83 -18.37
CA LYS A 139 32.06 55.29 -18.85
C LYS A 139 32.76 54.51 -17.74
N CYS A 140 33.53 53.49 -18.11
CA CYS A 140 34.27 52.63 -17.18
C CYS A 140 35.62 52.20 -17.78
N SER A 141 36.51 51.67 -16.94
CA SER A 141 37.74 51.02 -17.39
C SER A 141 37.47 49.63 -17.96
N ASN A 142 38.39 49.14 -18.81
CA ASN A 142 38.38 47.79 -19.38
C ASN A 142 38.18 46.71 -18.30
N GLY A 143 37.51 45.62 -18.67
CA GLY A 143 37.24 44.46 -17.80
C GLY A 143 36.70 43.28 -18.61
N CYS A 144 36.07 42.30 -17.95
CA CYS A 144 35.30 41.24 -18.61
C CYS A 144 33.81 41.63 -18.71
N HIS A 145 33.11 41.16 -19.74
CA HIS A 145 31.67 41.43 -19.91
C HIS A 145 30.85 40.84 -18.75
N TRP A 146 29.83 41.54 -18.25
CA TRP A 146 28.90 40.96 -17.27
C TRP A 146 27.56 41.69 -17.16
N THR A 147 26.55 40.96 -16.70
CA THR A 147 25.24 41.49 -16.31
C THR A 147 24.89 40.99 -14.91
N THR A 148 24.45 41.92 -14.05
CA THR A 148 23.98 41.63 -12.69
C THR A 148 22.51 42.03 -12.58
N LEU A 149 21.66 41.11 -12.15
CA LEU A 149 20.31 41.40 -11.65
C LEU A 149 20.30 41.15 -10.14
N SER A 150 19.96 42.19 -9.37
CA SER A 150 19.74 42.08 -7.93
C SER A 150 18.33 42.53 -7.55
N PHE A 151 17.75 41.88 -6.55
CA PHE A 151 16.41 42.16 -6.06
C PHE A 151 16.28 42.03 -4.55
N TYR A 152 15.33 42.79 -4.00
CA TYR A 152 15.04 42.86 -2.57
C TYR A 152 13.65 42.28 -2.35
N CYS A 153 13.56 41.05 -1.82
CA CYS A 153 12.32 40.30 -1.73
C CYS A 153 11.65 40.45 -0.35
N ASN A 154 10.40 40.86 -0.34
CA ASN A 154 9.69 41.23 0.89
C ASN A 154 9.51 40.05 1.86
N GLU A 155 9.43 38.81 1.35
CA GLU A 155 9.21 37.58 2.12
C GLU A 155 10.37 36.56 2.01
N LEU A 156 11.62 37.02 1.85
CA LEU A 156 12.79 36.13 1.90
C LEU A 156 13.03 35.61 3.34
N GLN A 157 12.70 34.34 3.57
CA GLN A 157 12.97 33.58 4.80
C GLN A 157 13.97 32.44 4.52
N ASP A 158 14.55 31.84 5.58
CA ASP A 158 15.57 30.80 5.47
C ASP A 158 15.13 29.57 4.66
N ASP A 159 13.88 29.15 4.79
CA ASP A 159 13.29 28.05 4.02
C ASP A 159 13.27 28.33 2.51
N MET A 160 12.87 29.55 2.13
CA MET A 160 12.89 30.02 0.74
C MET A 160 14.33 30.14 0.23
N ALA A 161 15.24 30.68 1.06
CA ALA A 161 16.65 30.79 0.72
C ALA A 161 17.32 29.41 0.56
N ALA A 162 16.97 28.42 1.36
CA ALA A 162 17.52 27.06 1.28
C ALA A 162 17.09 26.32 -0.01
N LEU A 163 15.88 26.59 -0.53
CA LEU A 163 15.45 26.14 -1.86
C LEU A 163 16.21 26.85 -2.99
N MET A 164 16.36 28.18 -2.91
CA MET A 164 17.12 28.95 -3.90
C MET A 164 18.60 28.51 -3.95
N ARG A 165 19.24 28.33 -2.79
CA ARG A 165 20.60 27.75 -2.66
C ARG A 165 20.68 26.38 -3.33
N LYS A 166 19.70 25.49 -3.05
CA LYS A 166 19.61 24.17 -3.66
C LYS A 166 19.56 24.23 -5.19
N ARG A 167 18.79 25.15 -5.76
CA ARG A 167 18.71 25.33 -7.23
C ARG A 167 20.03 25.80 -7.85
N VAL A 168 20.78 26.68 -7.18
CA VAL A 168 22.12 27.09 -7.64
C VAL A 168 23.10 25.91 -7.62
N VAL A 169 22.99 25.03 -6.62
CA VAL A 169 23.77 23.78 -6.54
C VAL A 169 23.36 22.78 -7.62
N ASP A 170 22.08 22.72 -8.01
CA ASP A 170 21.63 21.92 -9.16
C ASP A 170 22.28 22.40 -10.46
N LEU A 171 22.23 23.71 -10.75
CA LEU A 171 22.77 24.30 -11.96
C LEU A 171 24.29 24.08 -12.07
N ALA A 172 25.02 24.28 -10.96
CA ALA A 172 26.46 24.04 -10.88
C ALA A 172 26.89 22.58 -11.16
N ALA A 173 25.97 21.62 -11.02
CA ALA A 173 26.20 20.19 -11.24
C ALA A 173 25.72 19.68 -12.60
N LEU A 174 24.79 20.40 -13.24
CA LEU A 174 24.20 20.04 -14.53
C LEU A 174 25.01 20.58 -15.71
N TYR A 175 25.51 21.82 -15.61
CA TYR A 175 26.14 22.55 -16.71
C TYR A 175 27.38 21.83 -17.29
N LYS A 176 27.45 21.70 -18.62
CA LYS A 176 28.49 20.95 -19.32
C LYS A 176 29.43 21.85 -20.13
N ARG A 177 30.57 21.28 -20.53
CA ARG A 177 31.67 22.00 -21.18
C ARG A 177 31.41 22.14 -22.67
N ARG A 178 31.52 23.37 -23.18
CA ARG A 178 31.90 23.65 -24.57
C ARG A 178 33.26 24.38 -24.56
N ASN A 179 34.04 24.22 -25.63
CA ASN A 179 35.29 24.93 -25.88
C ASN A 179 36.32 24.92 -24.73
N ASN A 180 36.43 23.81 -23.99
CA ASN A 180 37.34 23.58 -22.84
C ASN A 180 37.26 24.54 -21.65
N GLN A 181 36.54 25.66 -21.73
CA GLN A 181 36.30 26.52 -20.58
C GLN A 181 35.35 25.86 -19.55
N LYS A 182 35.51 26.26 -18.29
CA LYS A 182 34.82 25.68 -17.14
C LYS A 182 34.01 26.77 -16.45
N LEU A 183 32.68 26.71 -16.55
CA LEU A 183 31.79 27.53 -15.73
C LEU A 183 32.12 27.31 -14.25
N LYS A 184 32.36 28.40 -13.53
CA LYS A 184 32.48 28.40 -12.06
C LYS A 184 31.24 29.08 -11.51
N VAL A 185 30.47 28.35 -10.70
CA VAL A 185 29.33 28.89 -9.97
C VAL A 185 29.76 29.18 -8.55
N HIS A 186 29.66 30.44 -8.12
CA HIS A 186 29.91 30.85 -6.74
C HIS A 186 28.58 31.08 -6.03
N LEU A 187 28.37 30.44 -4.88
CA LEU A 187 27.22 30.68 -4.01
C LEU A 187 27.69 31.38 -2.74
N ASP A 188 27.21 32.61 -2.53
CA ASP A 188 27.61 33.51 -1.43
C ASP A 188 29.11 33.82 -1.32
N GLY A 189 29.88 33.56 -2.39
CA GLY A 189 31.33 33.71 -2.45
C GLY A 189 32.10 32.38 -2.42
N HIS A 190 31.43 31.26 -2.12
CA HIS A 190 32.02 29.92 -2.12
C HIS A 190 31.87 29.26 -3.50
N LEU A 191 32.97 28.76 -4.07
CA LEU A 191 32.95 27.99 -5.32
C LEU A 191 32.25 26.64 -5.12
N LEU A 192 31.24 26.35 -5.94
CA LEU A 192 30.50 25.09 -5.90
C LEU A 192 31.21 23.96 -6.67
N THR A 193 30.90 22.72 -6.29
CA THR A 193 31.42 21.51 -6.93
C THR A 193 30.90 21.34 -8.35
N ASN A 194 31.80 21.38 -9.33
CA ASN A 194 31.51 21.51 -10.76
C ASN A 194 31.19 20.21 -11.51
N ASN A 195 30.84 19.12 -10.82
CA ASN A 195 30.65 17.82 -11.45
C ASN A 195 29.51 17.03 -10.81
N PHE A 196 28.86 16.19 -11.61
CA PHE A 196 27.66 15.48 -11.20
C PHE A 196 27.89 14.46 -10.07
N SER A 197 29.07 13.83 -9.99
CA SER A 197 29.39 12.87 -8.91
C SER A 197 29.40 13.57 -7.56
N SER A 198 30.18 14.65 -7.43
CA SER A 198 30.26 15.44 -6.18
C SER A 198 28.94 16.10 -5.78
N TYR A 199 27.98 16.23 -6.70
CA TYR A 199 26.61 16.63 -6.41
C TYR A 199 25.74 15.47 -5.88
N VAL A 200 25.91 14.25 -6.40
CA VAL A 200 25.27 13.05 -5.87
C VAL A 200 25.75 12.76 -4.45
N ASP A 201 27.04 12.94 -4.17
CA ASP A 201 27.65 12.73 -2.85
C ASP A 201 26.96 13.57 -1.75
N LEU A 202 26.41 14.75 -2.08
CA LEU A 202 25.67 15.61 -1.14
C LEU A 202 24.40 14.95 -0.56
N TYR A 203 23.85 13.93 -1.21
CA TYR A 203 22.62 13.23 -0.79
C TYR A 203 22.89 11.97 0.04
N VAL A 204 24.13 11.47 0.06
CA VAL A 204 24.51 10.18 0.68
C VAL A 204 24.35 10.12 2.22
N PRO A 205 24.56 11.18 3.03
CA PRO A 205 24.62 11.02 4.49
C PRO A 205 23.25 11.02 5.23
N SER A 206 22.11 10.89 4.53
CA SER A 206 20.76 11.01 5.12
C SER A 206 19.87 9.76 4.92
N PRO A 207 19.83 8.81 5.88
CA PRO A 207 18.93 7.66 5.83
C PRO A 207 17.47 8.06 6.18
N SER A 208 16.74 8.67 5.24
CA SER A 208 15.38 9.16 5.50
C SER A 208 14.35 8.87 4.39
N LYS A 209 13.42 7.95 4.70
CA LYS A 209 12.01 7.79 4.23
C LYS A 209 11.70 7.99 2.72
N LYS A 210 11.07 6.95 2.13
CA LYS A 210 10.56 6.86 0.74
C LYS A 210 9.95 8.18 0.23
N THR A 211 10.48 8.69 -0.89
CA THR A 211 9.96 9.86 -1.62
C THR A 211 9.45 9.49 -3.00
N SER A 212 8.19 9.78 -3.30
CA SER A 212 7.68 9.73 -4.68
C SER A 212 7.81 11.10 -5.34
N LYS A 213 8.54 11.15 -6.46
CA LYS A 213 8.38 12.17 -7.50
C LYS A 213 7.93 11.47 -8.78
N LYS A 214 7.07 12.11 -9.56
CA LYS A 214 6.83 11.68 -10.94
C LYS A 214 8.08 12.02 -11.76
N GLY A 215 8.68 11.01 -12.39
CA GLY A 215 9.71 11.19 -13.41
C GLY A 215 9.09 11.67 -14.73
N GLY A 216 9.96 11.95 -15.71
CA GLY A 216 9.60 12.06 -17.12
C GLY A 216 10.04 10.82 -17.91
N VAL A 217 9.66 10.74 -19.19
CA VAL A 217 9.87 9.56 -20.06
C VAL A 217 11.32 9.04 -20.07
N GLN A 218 12.31 9.95 -20.05
CA GLN A 218 13.74 9.58 -19.96
C GLN A 218 14.10 8.85 -18.65
N PHE A 219 13.55 9.30 -17.50
CA PHE A 219 13.75 8.65 -16.21
C PHE A 219 13.13 7.24 -16.20
N ASP A 220 11.91 7.10 -16.71
CA ASP A 220 11.23 5.81 -16.77
C ASP A 220 11.93 4.83 -17.74
N THR A 221 12.49 5.33 -18.84
CA THR A 221 13.25 4.53 -19.81
C THR A 221 14.59 4.05 -19.23
N ILE A 222 15.34 4.92 -18.55
CA ILE A 222 16.63 4.53 -17.94
C ILE A 222 16.41 3.58 -16.75
N THR A 223 15.47 3.89 -15.87
CA THR A 223 15.17 3.01 -14.72
C THR A 223 14.67 1.62 -15.15
N ARG A 224 13.83 1.54 -16.20
CA ARG A 224 13.38 0.26 -16.78
C ARG A 224 14.56 -0.58 -17.29
N HIS A 225 15.49 -0.02 -18.07
CA HIS A 225 16.63 -0.80 -18.56
C HIS A 225 17.58 -1.26 -17.43
N VAL A 226 17.76 -0.44 -16.39
CA VAL A 226 18.53 -0.84 -15.20
C VAL A 226 17.84 -2.00 -14.46
N GLU A 227 16.53 -1.91 -14.28
CA GLU A 227 15.70 -2.96 -13.68
C GLU A 227 15.73 -4.27 -14.49
N GLU A 228 15.53 -4.21 -15.81
CA GLU A 228 15.59 -5.36 -16.72
C GLU A 228 16.95 -6.05 -16.66
N HIS A 229 18.04 -5.29 -16.68
CA HIS A 229 19.39 -5.85 -16.64
C HIS A 229 19.71 -6.48 -15.28
N LEU A 230 19.30 -5.84 -14.16
CA LEU A 230 19.41 -6.42 -12.81
C LEU A 230 18.59 -7.70 -12.69
N LYS A 231 17.30 -7.69 -13.09
CA LYS A 231 16.43 -8.87 -13.09
C LYS A 231 17.01 -10.01 -13.93
N SER A 232 17.53 -9.72 -15.12
CA SER A 232 18.19 -10.73 -15.97
C SER A 232 19.42 -11.36 -15.31
N SER A 233 20.19 -10.57 -14.54
CA SER A 233 21.46 -10.99 -13.97
C SER A 233 21.31 -11.67 -12.60
N ILE A 234 20.29 -11.30 -11.83
CA ILE A 234 19.85 -12.05 -10.64
C ILE A 234 19.38 -13.45 -11.08
N LYS A 235 18.47 -13.54 -12.06
CA LYS A 235 18.00 -14.83 -12.62
C LYS A 235 19.14 -15.70 -13.19
N ARG A 236 20.19 -15.08 -13.74
CA ARG A 236 21.39 -15.78 -14.25
C ARG A 236 22.27 -16.37 -13.14
N LYS A 237 22.27 -15.80 -11.94
CA LYS A 237 23.04 -16.28 -10.78
C LYS A 237 22.23 -17.16 -9.82
N MET A 238 20.94 -16.87 -9.65
CA MET A 238 20.01 -17.59 -8.78
C MET A 238 18.88 -18.20 -9.64
N LYS A 239 19.04 -19.47 -10.01
CA LYS A 239 18.08 -20.18 -10.88
C LYS A 239 16.69 -20.36 -10.25
N ASN A 240 16.58 -20.25 -8.92
CA ASN A 240 15.34 -20.50 -8.18
C ASN A 240 14.48 -19.24 -7.97
N VAL A 241 15.03 -18.03 -8.20
CA VAL A 241 14.32 -16.77 -7.96
C VAL A 241 13.37 -16.48 -9.13
N GLN A 242 12.17 -17.06 -9.05
CA GLN A 242 11.08 -16.88 -10.01
C GLN A 242 10.59 -15.43 -10.03
N ASN A 243 10.42 -14.85 -8.83
CA ASN A 243 9.86 -13.53 -8.60
C ASN A 243 10.94 -12.54 -8.14
N ILE A 244 10.92 -11.34 -8.72
CA ILE A 244 11.69 -10.19 -8.25
C ILE A 244 10.70 -9.02 -8.28
N GLU A 245 10.41 -8.45 -7.11
CA GLU A 245 9.46 -7.33 -6.94
C GLU A 245 9.90 -6.07 -7.72
N ASP A 246 9.20 -4.96 -7.49
CA ASP A 246 9.54 -3.65 -8.04
C ASP A 246 10.90 -3.15 -7.50
N VAL A 247 11.98 -3.50 -8.22
CA VAL A 247 13.35 -3.08 -7.95
C VAL A 247 13.47 -1.55 -8.01
N LYS A 248 12.71 -0.91 -8.89
CA LYS A 248 12.68 0.55 -9.05
C LYS A 248 12.16 1.26 -7.79
N SER A 249 11.29 0.61 -7.00
CA SER A 249 10.88 1.13 -5.68
C SER A 249 11.98 1.11 -4.60
N HIS A 250 13.09 0.41 -4.85
CA HIS A 250 14.26 0.30 -3.97
C HIS A 250 15.52 1.00 -4.52
N LEU A 251 15.47 1.55 -5.74
CA LEU A 251 16.58 2.28 -6.36
C LEU A 251 16.50 3.80 -6.10
N TRP A 252 17.62 4.41 -5.72
CA TRP A 252 17.82 5.86 -5.83
C TRP A 252 18.64 6.13 -7.09
N ALA A 253 18.03 6.79 -8.07
CA ALA A 253 18.63 7.05 -9.37
C ALA A 253 18.83 8.57 -9.61
N PHE A 254 20.07 8.97 -9.87
CA PHE A 254 20.44 10.32 -10.30
C PHE A 254 20.76 10.29 -11.79
N ILE A 255 20.10 11.13 -12.57
CA ILE A 255 20.21 11.16 -14.03
C ILE A 255 20.53 12.59 -14.48
N ASN A 256 21.60 12.74 -15.26
CA ASN A 256 21.92 13.92 -16.06
C ASN A 256 22.10 13.45 -17.50
N ALA A 257 21.19 13.86 -18.38
CA ALA A 257 21.16 13.46 -19.79
C ALA A 257 21.20 14.71 -20.67
N ASP A 258 21.91 14.61 -21.79
CA ASP A 258 21.97 15.68 -22.79
C ASP A 258 20.75 15.59 -23.73
N TYR A 259 20.23 16.77 -24.08
CA TYR A 259 19.08 17.04 -24.96
C TYR A 259 17.66 16.70 -24.41
N PRO A 260 16.73 17.67 -24.47
CA PRO A 260 15.31 17.44 -24.18
C PRO A 260 14.61 16.86 -25.42
N PHE A 261 14.42 15.55 -25.47
CA PHE A 261 13.60 14.91 -26.51
C PHE A 261 12.12 15.14 -26.26
N PHE A 262 11.47 15.92 -27.13
CA PHE A 262 10.03 15.94 -27.29
C PHE A 262 9.58 14.78 -28.21
N TYR A 263 8.53 14.06 -27.79
CA TYR A 263 7.70 13.12 -28.58
C TYR A 263 8.30 12.45 -29.84
N GLY A 264 8.80 11.22 -29.71
CA GLY A 264 9.02 10.31 -30.83
C GLY A 264 10.27 9.43 -30.69
N GLU A 265 10.05 8.10 -30.57
CA GLU A 265 10.97 6.95 -30.62
C GLU A 265 12.40 7.01 -30.00
N PRO A 266 12.89 5.91 -29.35
CA PRO A 266 14.21 5.88 -28.73
C PRO A 266 15.29 5.27 -29.64
N GLN A 267 16.30 6.06 -30.04
CA GLN A 267 17.60 5.54 -30.49
C GLN A 267 18.69 5.87 -29.46
N LEU A 268 19.05 4.89 -28.63
CA LEU A 268 19.96 5.05 -27.50
C LEU A 268 20.81 3.78 -27.31
N GLN A 269 21.87 3.63 -28.12
CA GLN A 269 22.70 2.40 -28.16
C GLN A 269 24.11 2.52 -27.54
N VAL A 270 24.66 3.73 -27.37
CA VAL A 270 26.12 3.91 -27.25
C VAL A 270 26.66 3.89 -25.81
N ALA A 271 25.82 4.14 -24.78
CA ALA A 271 26.27 4.30 -23.39
C ALA A 271 26.27 3.01 -22.52
N HIS A 272 25.99 1.84 -23.10
CA HIS A 272 25.51 0.67 -22.35
C HIS A 272 26.57 -0.22 -21.65
N SER A 273 27.87 -0.02 -21.86
CA SER A 273 28.89 -1.00 -21.39
C SER A 273 29.53 -0.69 -20.03
N PHE A 274 29.76 0.58 -19.69
CA PHE A 274 30.59 0.97 -18.54
C PHE A 274 29.78 1.15 -17.26
N ILE A 275 28.71 1.97 -17.32
CA ILE A 275 27.86 2.35 -16.17
C ILE A 275 27.31 1.12 -15.43
N PHE A 276 26.98 0.05 -16.17
CA PHE A 276 26.45 -1.17 -15.59
C PHE A 276 27.41 -1.93 -14.67
N LYS A 277 28.74 -1.76 -14.77
CA LYS A 277 29.70 -2.54 -13.96
C LYS A 277 29.78 -2.12 -12.49
N GLU A 278 29.64 -0.84 -12.18
CA GLU A 278 29.83 -0.33 -10.81
C GLU A 278 28.54 -0.41 -9.99
N ILE A 279 27.39 -0.07 -10.59
CA ILE A 279 26.05 -0.28 -10.01
C ILE A 279 25.87 -1.74 -9.56
N PHE A 280 26.37 -2.68 -10.37
CA PHE A 280 26.32 -4.12 -10.10
C PHE A 280 27.05 -4.55 -8.82
N ARG A 281 28.05 -3.80 -8.35
CA ARG A 281 28.91 -4.24 -7.24
C ARG A 281 28.35 -3.86 -5.87
N CYS A 282 27.63 -2.75 -5.78
CA CYS A 282 26.91 -2.34 -4.58
C CYS A 282 25.54 -3.02 -4.50
N ALA A 283 24.68 -2.85 -5.52
CA ALA A 283 23.31 -3.34 -5.49
C ALA A 283 23.22 -4.85 -5.25
N LEU A 284 24.01 -5.65 -6.00
CA LEU A 284 23.99 -7.10 -5.86
C LEU A 284 24.37 -7.57 -4.45
N LYS A 285 25.22 -6.84 -3.72
CA LYS A 285 25.69 -7.23 -2.37
C LYS A 285 24.58 -7.07 -1.32
N GLU A 286 23.79 -6.01 -1.41
CA GLU A 286 22.64 -5.80 -0.51
C GLU A 286 21.44 -6.65 -0.92
N THR A 287 21.14 -6.79 -2.23
CA THR A 287 20.07 -7.67 -2.71
C THR A 287 20.36 -9.15 -2.41
N LEU A 288 21.62 -9.60 -2.42
CA LEU A 288 22.02 -10.94 -1.97
C LEU A 288 21.72 -11.15 -0.48
N ALA A 289 22.03 -10.17 0.37
CA ALA A 289 21.80 -10.25 1.81
C ALA A 289 20.30 -10.19 2.20
N TRP A 290 19.46 -9.64 1.32
CA TRP A 290 18.00 -9.72 1.42
C TRP A 290 17.46 -11.06 0.91
N ALA A 291 17.88 -11.52 -0.28
CA ALA A 291 17.39 -12.78 -0.87
C ALA A 291 17.73 -14.02 -0.03
N LEU A 292 18.91 -14.07 0.60
CA LEU A 292 19.30 -15.12 1.55
C LEU A 292 18.53 -15.06 2.89
N LYS A 293 17.57 -14.13 3.03
CA LYS A 293 16.77 -13.92 4.23
C LYS A 293 15.28 -14.20 4.03
N GLU A 294 14.85 -14.48 2.80
CA GLU A 294 13.48 -14.90 2.47
C GLU A 294 13.36 -16.42 2.22
N GLU A 295 14.47 -17.19 2.18
CA GLU A 295 14.41 -18.65 1.99
C GLU A 295 13.65 -19.41 3.10
N ASP A 296 13.46 -18.79 4.28
CA ASP A 296 12.63 -19.34 5.39
C ASP A 296 11.15 -18.89 5.36
N GLU A 297 10.78 -17.80 4.67
CA GLU A 297 9.43 -17.22 4.71
C GLU A 297 8.91 -16.74 3.35
N ASN A 298 8.39 -17.67 2.52
CA ASN A 298 7.03 -17.68 1.94
C ASN A 298 6.94 -18.47 0.61
N ILE A 299 5.77 -19.10 0.40
CA ILE A 299 5.38 -19.77 -0.85
C ILE A 299 4.23 -18.95 -1.48
N GLU A 300 4.23 -18.85 -2.81
CA GLU A 300 3.23 -18.14 -3.66
C GLU A 300 3.20 -16.58 -3.54
N ALA A 301 2.99 -15.78 -4.61
CA ALA A 301 2.87 -16.06 -6.04
C ALA A 301 3.08 -14.78 -6.90
N ASN A 302 3.09 -14.92 -8.23
CA ASN A 302 2.77 -13.86 -9.19
C ASN A 302 1.70 -14.40 -10.17
N PRO A 303 0.82 -13.57 -10.80
CA PRO A 303 -0.40 -14.08 -11.39
C PRO A 303 -0.21 -14.62 -12.81
N THR A 304 0.08 -15.92 -12.92
CA THR A 304 -0.17 -16.76 -14.13
C THR A 304 -1.67 -16.93 -14.45
N LYS A 305 -2.50 -16.00 -13.99
CA LYS A 305 -3.96 -16.05 -13.97
C LYS A 305 -4.63 -14.91 -14.75
N PHE A 306 -3.84 -13.99 -15.29
CA PHE A 306 -4.30 -12.87 -16.10
C PHE A 306 -4.21 -13.20 -17.60
N GLU A 307 -5.15 -12.73 -18.40
CA GLU A 307 -5.14 -12.77 -19.86
C GLU A 307 -5.67 -11.45 -20.41
N ASP A 308 -4.91 -10.81 -21.29
CA ASP A 308 -5.29 -9.54 -21.91
C ASP A 308 -6.22 -9.76 -23.11
N ALA A 309 -7.27 -8.93 -23.20
CA ALA A 309 -7.99 -8.75 -24.45
C ALA A 309 -7.06 -8.07 -25.48
N THR A 310 -7.09 -8.50 -26.74
CA THR A 310 -6.14 -8.08 -27.80
C THR A 310 -6.07 -6.57 -28.09
N ARG A 311 -6.99 -5.76 -27.54
CA ARG A 311 -7.04 -4.29 -27.66
C ARG A 311 -6.97 -3.56 -26.31
N ALA A 312 -6.71 -4.27 -25.21
CA ALA A 312 -6.50 -3.69 -23.89
C ALA A 312 -5.33 -2.67 -23.93
N GLY A 313 -5.49 -1.54 -23.24
CA GLY A 313 -4.53 -0.42 -23.28
C GLY A 313 -4.42 0.34 -24.62
N GLY A 314 -4.97 -0.17 -25.72
CA GLY A 314 -4.94 0.46 -27.05
C GLY A 314 -6.02 1.53 -27.27
N VAL A 315 -6.10 2.04 -28.50
CA VAL A 315 -7.07 3.08 -28.91
C VAL A 315 -8.53 2.63 -28.71
N ASP A 316 -8.79 1.34 -28.89
CA ASP A 316 -10.09 0.69 -28.72
C ASP A 316 -10.37 0.20 -27.29
N SER A 317 -9.51 0.51 -26.31
CA SER A 317 -9.58 -0.05 -24.95
C SER A 317 -10.90 0.21 -24.22
N GLN A 318 -11.63 1.27 -24.58
CA GLN A 318 -13.00 1.55 -24.07
C GLN A 318 -14.04 0.49 -24.48
N LYS A 319 -13.74 -0.35 -25.48
CA LYS A 319 -14.58 -1.48 -25.94
C LYS A 319 -14.14 -2.83 -25.34
N CYS A 320 -13.13 -2.85 -24.48
CA CYS A 320 -12.64 -4.06 -23.83
C CYS A 320 -13.29 -4.25 -22.45
N THR A 321 -13.84 -5.45 -22.20
CA THR A 321 -14.41 -5.83 -20.91
C THR A 321 -13.43 -6.75 -20.17
N LEU A 322 -13.00 -6.35 -18.98
CA LEU A 322 -12.22 -7.21 -18.08
C LEU A 322 -13.15 -8.09 -17.24
N ILE A 323 -13.08 -9.41 -17.42
CA ILE A 323 -13.93 -10.39 -16.72
C ILE A 323 -13.19 -10.94 -15.50
N PHE A 324 -13.61 -10.52 -14.31
CA PHE A 324 -13.12 -11.08 -13.05
C PHE A 324 -13.83 -12.41 -12.75
N THR A 325 -13.06 -13.44 -12.37
CA THR A 325 -13.55 -14.81 -12.15
C THR A 325 -13.16 -15.32 -10.76
N GLU A 326 -14.07 -16.06 -10.10
CA GLU A 326 -13.83 -16.63 -8.76
C GLU A 326 -13.01 -17.93 -8.86
N GLY A 327 -11.69 -17.77 -9.08
CA GLY A 327 -10.72 -18.87 -9.13
C GLY A 327 -10.57 -19.54 -10.50
N ASP A 328 -9.56 -20.40 -10.63
CA ASP A 328 -9.12 -20.93 -11.93
C ASP A 328 -10.19 -21.74 -12.65
N SER A 329 -11.02 -22.49 -11.92
CA SER A 329 -12.16 -23.24 -12.49
C SER A 329 -13.20 -22.32 -13.18
N ALA A 330 -13.31 -21.06 -12.78
CA ALA A 330 -14.17 -20.07 -13.43
C ALA A 330 -13.46 -19.37 -14.61
N LYS A 331 -12.15 -19.15 -14.50
CA LYS A 331 -11.27 -18.63 -15.55
C LYS A 331 -11.17 -19.58 -16.75
N ASP A 332 -10.99 -20.88 -16.51
CA ASP A 332 -10.70 -21.84 -17.58
C ASP A 332 -11.95 -22.17 -18.44
N LEU A 333 -13.16 -21.99 -17.88
CA LEU A 333 -14.41 -22.00 -18.67
C LEU A 333 -14.45 -20.86 -19.70
N ALA A 334 -13.86 -19.70 -19.40
CA ALA A 334 -13.84 -18.55 -20.30
C ALA A 334 -12.84 -18.69 -21.46
N LYS A 335 -12.03 -19.76 -21.50
CA LYS A 335 -10.92 -19.94 -22.46
C LYS A 335 -11.20 -20.92 -23.61
N SER A 336 -12.08 -21.90 -23.41
CA SER A 336 -12.07 -23.14 -24.22
C SER A 336 -13.32 -23.29 -25.10
N ILE A 337 -13.09 -23.60 -26.38
CA ILE A 337 -14.10 -23.67 -27.44
C ILE A 337 -13.93 -25.01 -28.18
N HIS A 338 -14.97 -25.84 -28.20
CA HIS A 338 -15.38 -26.79 -29.28
C HIS A 338 -16.52 -27.75 -28.83
N GLU A 339 -17.14 -28.43 -29.80
CA GLU A 339 -18.39 -29.20 -29.78
C GLU A 339 -18.15 -30.71 -29.41
N THR A 340 -19.09 -31.66 -29.23
CA THR A 340 -20.59 -31.80 -29.28
C THR A 340 -20.94 -32.90 -28.22
N GLU A 341 -22.12 -33.51 -27.99
CA GLU A 341 -23.56 -33.16 -28.07
C GLU A 341 -24.23 -33.58 -26.71
N LEU A 342 -25.50 -34.06 -26.61
CA LEU A 342 -26.16 -34.41 -25.32
C LEU A 342 -27.38 -35.36 -25.45
N SER A 343 -27.68 -36.19 -24.42
CA SER A 343 -29.03 -36.77 -24.24
C SER A 343 -29.37 -37.16 -22.79
N LYS A 344 -30.68 -37.16 -22.47
CA LYS A 344 -31.35 -37.48 -21.18
C LYS A 344 -31.06 -36.55 -19.99
N TRP A 345 -32.09 -36.29 -19.18
CA TRP A 345 -32.12 -35.24 -18.16
C TRP A 345 -31.69 -35.72 -16.76
N SER A 346 -31.02 -34.85 -16.01
CA SER A 346 -30.75 -35.02 -14.56
C SER A 346 -30.63 -33.65 -13.89
N ILE A 347 -30.94 -33.56 -12.58
CA ILE A 347 -30.85 -32.30 -11.82
C ILE A 347 -29.41 -32.10 -11.32
N LYS A 348 -28.78 -31.01 -11.77
CA LYS A 348 -27.36 -30.69 -11.52
C LYS A 348 -27.25 -29.45 -10.63
N TYR A 349 -26.65 -29.59 -9.44
CA TYR A 349 -26.37 -28.46 -8.55
C TYR A 349 -25.17 -27.64 -9.07
N TYR A 350 -25.34 -26.31 -9.09
CA TYR A 350 -24.32 -25.35 -9.51
C TYR A 350 -23.60 -24.72 -8.32
N LYS A 351 -22.28 -24.90 -8.24
CA LYS A 351 -21.42 -24.37 -7.15
C LYS A 351 -20.67 -23.10 -7.54
N GLY A 352 -20.25 -23.00 -8.80
CA GLY A 352 -19.42 -21.95 -9.38
C GLY A 352 -19.22 -22.21 -10.86
N LEU A 353 -18.68 -21.26 -11.63
CA LEU A 353 -18.78 -21.27 -13.10
C LEU A 353 -18.28 -22.58 -13.76
N GLY A 354 -17.11 -23.10 -13.40
CA GLY A 354 -16.61 -24.40 -13.91
C GLY A 354 -17.39 -25.66 -13.45
N THR A 355 -18.59 -25.50 -12.88
CA THR A 355 -19.58 -26.59 -12.81
C THR A 355 -20.34 -26.74 -14.14
N SER A 356 -20.42 -25.68 -14.95
CA SER A 356 -21.01 -25.68 -16.29
C SER A 356 -20.15 -26.49 -17.26
N THR A 357 -20.81 -27.19 -18.18
CA THR A 357 -20.15 -27.68 -19.39
C THR A 357 -19.76 -26.49 -20.27
N LEU A 358 -18.79 -26.70 -21.18
CA LEU A 358 -18.39 -25.67 -22.15
C LEU A 358 -19.58 -25.20 -23.00
N LYS A 359 -20.50 -26.10 -23.35
CA LYS A 359 -21.74 -25.79 -24.09
C LYS A 359 -22.66 -24.81 -23.34
N GLU A 360 -22.87 -25.05 -22.04
CA GLU A 360 -23.65 -24.16 -21.18
C GLU A 360 -22.96 -22.80 -21.04
N GLY A 361 -21.63 -22.77 -20.85
CA GLY A 361 -20.85 -21.53 -20.81
C GLY A 361 -20.89 -20.75 -22.13
N MET A 362 -20.70 -21.41 -23.27
CA MET A 362 -20.82 -20.82 -24.61
C MET A 362 -22.20 -20.23 -24.84
N GLN A 363 -23.28 -20.88 -24.36
CA GLN A 363 -24.62 -20.32 -24.47
C GLN A 363 -24.79 -19.08 -23.57
N TYR A 364 -24.28 -19.10 -22.33
CA TYR A 364 -24.30 -17.92 -21.45
C TYR A 364 -23.53 -16.72 -22.03
N PHE A 365 -22.43 -16.96 -22.77
CA PHE A 365 -21.66 -15.92 -23.45
C PHE A 365 -22.25 -15.47 -24.79
N LYS A 366 -22.95 -16.33 -25.53
CA LYS A 366 -23.77 -15.91 -26.69
C LYS A 366 -24.91 -15.01 -26.23
N ASP A 367 -25.62 -15.44 -25.18
CA ASP A 367 -26.71 -14.71 -24.56
C ASP A 367 -26.19 -13.75 -23.47
N ILE A 368 -24.98 -13.19 -23.61
CA ILE A 368 -24.38 -12.35 -22.56
C ILE A 368 -25.30 -11.17 -22.20
N ASP A 369 -26.06 -10.67 -23.16
CA ASP A 369 -27.05 -9.62 -22.98
C ASP A 369 -28.18 -9.94 -21.98
N ILE A 370 -28.53 -11.21 -21.76
CA ILE A 370 -29.57 -11.58 -20.76
C ILE A 370 -28.95 -11.82 -19.38
N HIS A 371 -27.69 -12.26 -19.35
CA HIS A 371 -26.93 -12.56 -18.14
C HIS A 371 -26.26 -11.32 -17.53
N GLN A 372 -25.89 -10.34 -18.36
CA GLN A 372 -25.23 -9.10 -17.94
C GLN A 372 -26.19 -8.20 -17.15
N LYS A 373 -25.73 -7.76 -15.97
CA LYS A 373 -26.41 -6.80 -15.11
C LYS A 373 -25.54 -5.55 -14.95
N TYR A 374 -26.16 -4.39 -15.05
CA TYR A 374 -25.52 -3.09 -15.00
C TYR A 374 -25.75 -2.45 -13.64
N PHE A 375 -24.69 -2.13 -12.91
CA PHE A 375 -24.80 -1.44 -11.62
C PHE A 375 -24.96 0.07 -11.83
N VAL A 376 -26.01 0.64 -11.25
CA VAL A 376 -26.26 2.09 -11.28
C VAL A 376 -26.02 2.72 -9.91
N TRP A 377 -25.20 3.77 -9.91
CA TRP A 377 -25.12 4.76 -8.85
C TRP A 377 -26.18 5.84 -9.16
N VAL A 378 -27.00 6.21 -8.17
CA VAL A 378 -28.11 7.15 -8.39
C VAL A 378 -27.92 8.44 -7.60
N ASN A 379 -27.55 8.35 -6.32
CA ASN A 379 -27.36 9.51 -5.45
C ASN A 379 -26.47 9.20 -4.23
N GLU A 380 -26.36 10.15 -3.30
CA GLU A 380 -25.59 9.98 -2.06
C GLU A 380 -26.01 8.81 -1.16
N GLU A 381 -27.21 8.24 -1.30
CA GLU A 381 -27.65 7.08 -0.52
C GLU A 381 -26.85 5.83 -0.90
N ASP A 382 -26.50 5.68 -2.18
CA ASP A 382 -25.64 4.60 -2.68
C ASP A 382 -24.24 4.72 -2.02
N ASP A 383 -23.70 5.95 -1.98
CA ASP A 383 -22.48 6.31 -1.25
C ASP A 383 -22.56 6.00 0.25
N LYS A 384 -23.67 6.38 0.91
CA LYS A 384 -23.92 6.12 2.33
C LYS A 384 -24.05 4.62 2.60
N ALA A 385 -24.57 3.85 1.65
CA ALA A 385 -24.65 2.39 1.72
C ALA A 385 -23.27 1.75 1.59
N ILE A 386 -22.46 2.12 0.59
CA ILE A 386 -21.06 1.66 0.45
C ILE A 386 -20.27 1.95 1.73
N LYS A 387 -20.32 3.21 2.22
CA LYS A 387 -19.62 3.65 3.42
C LYS A 387 -20.08 2.87 4.67
N THR A 388 -21.36 2.49 4.76
CA THR A 388 -21.89 1.69 5.88
C THR A 388 -21.54 0.21 5.78
N ALA A 389 -21.52 -0.37 4.58
CA ALA A 389 -21.10 -1.75 4.34
C ALA A 389 -19.62 -1.98 4.69
N PHE A 390 -18.71 -1.11 4.22
CA PHE A 390 -17.27 -1.38 4.27
C PHE A 390 -16.49 -0.62 5.36
N SER A 391 -17.04 0.44 5.98
CA SER A 391 -16.32 1.16 7.05
C SER A 391 -16.21 0.34 8.34
N LYS A 392 -15.00 0.26 8.91
CA LYS A 392 -14.75 -0.36 10.21
C LYS A 392 -15.51 0.32 11.36
N HIS A 393 -15.88 1.59 11.22
CA HIS A 393 -16.60 2.37 12.24
C HIS A 393 -18.13 2.20 12.21
N LYS A 394 -18.67 1.43 11.25
CA LYS A 394 -20.12 1.34 10.96
C LYS A 394 -20.77 0.03 11.44
N VAL A 395 -20.22 -0.57 12.51
CA VAL A 395 -20.63 -1.90 13.02
C VAL A 395 -22.10 -1.96 13.42
N GLU A 396 -22.58 -1.05 14.28
CA GLU A 396 -23.96 -1.13 14.79
C GLU A 396 -25.01 -0.98 13.67
N GLN A 397 -24.74 -0.12 12.68
CA GLN A 397 -25.64 0.08 11.53
C GLN A 397 -25.71 -1.17 10.62
N ARG A 398 -24.65 -1.99 10.57
CA ARG A 398 -24.71 -3.30 9.92
C ARG A 398 -25.48 -4.34 10.74
N LYS A 399 -25.38 -4.32 12.08
CA LYS A 399 -26.22 -5.18 12.94
C LYS A 399 -27.70 -4.88 12.72
N GLU A 400 -28.06 -3.60 12.69
CA GLU A 400 -29.40 -3.10 12.41
C GLU A 400 -29.90 -3.56 11.04
N TRP A 401 -29.08 -3.46 9.98
CA TRP A 401 -29.43 -3.98 8.66
C TRP A 401 -29.71 -5.49 8.67
N ILE A 402 -28.82 -6.29 9.27
CA ILE A 402 -28.98 -7.75 9.34
C ILE A 402 -30.23 -8.13 10.15
N TYR A 403 -30.49 -7.45 11.26
CA TYR A 403 -31.68 -7.64 12.08
C TYR A 403 -32.96 -7.29 11.31
N ASN A 404 -33.02 -6.11 10.69
CA ASN A 404 -34.18 -5.67 9.93
C ASN A 404 -34.42 -6.54 8.68
N PHE A 405 -33.36 -7.03 8.04
CA PHE A 405 -33.45 -7.96 6.92
C PHE A 405 -34.03 -9.31 7.34
N LEU A 406 -33.56 -9.88 8.47
CA LEU A 406 -34.03 -11.17 9.00
C LEU A 406 -35.54 -11.17 9.33
N HIS A 407 -36.08 -10.06 9.83
CA HIS A 407 -37.49 -9.97 10.23
C HIS A 407 -38.43 -9.48 9.12
N ASN A 408 -37.96 -8.60 8.23
CA ASN A 408 -38.83 -7.91 7.25
C ASN A 408 -38.64 -8.35 5.79
N CYS A 409 -37.65 -9.20 5.47
CA CYS A 409 -37.31 -9.54 4.09
C CYS A 409 -37.47 -11.04 3.81
N LYS A 410 -38.50 -11.41 3.03
CA LYS A 410 -38.64 -12.77 2.51
C LYS A 410 -37.51 -13.07 1.51
N VAL A 411 -36.80 -14.18 1.69
CA VAL A 411 -35.59 -14.50 0.91
C VAL A 411 -35.89 -14.62 -0.60
N GLU A 412 -37.09 -15.08 -0.99
CA GLU A 412 -37.50 -15.14 -2.40
C GLU A 412 -37.48 -13.75 -3.07
N SER A 413 -37.84 -12.69 -2.34
CA SER A 413 -37.90 -11.31 -2.85
C SER A 413 -36.52 -10.70 -3.16
N VAL A 414 -35.44 -11.32 -2.66
CA VAL A 414 -34.05 -10.88 -2.88
C VAL A 414 -33.47 -11.48 -4.17
N LEU A 415 -33.95 -12.66 -4.57
CA LEU A 415 -33.47 -13.40 -5.74
C LEU A 415 -34.08 -12.91 -7.06
N LEU A 416 -35.21 -12.19 -7.00
CA LEU A 416 -35.97 -11.72 -8.17
C LEU A 416 -35.51 -10.36 -8.72
N GLN A 417 -34.20 -10.09 -8.76
CA GLN A 417 -33.64 -8.94 -9.50
C GLN A 417 -33.58 -9.22 -11.01
N THR A 418 -34.75 -9.35 -11.63
CA THR A 418 -34.92 -9.74 -13.04
C THR A 418 -34.46 -8.69 -14.04
N GLY A 419 -34.61 -7.39 -13.72
CA GLY A 419 -34.22 -6.27 -14.60
C GLY A 419 -32.72 -6.26 -14.99
N LYS A 420 -32.36 -5.55 -16.07
CA LYS A 420 -30.95 -5.39 -16.48
C LYS A 420 -30.18 -4.39 -15.60
N MET A 421 -30.85 -3.41 -14.99
CA MET A 421 -30.24 -2.37 -14.14
C MET A 421 -30.41 -2.74 -12.66
N ILE A 422 -29.33 -2.68 -11.88
CA ILE A 422 -29.33 -2.95 -10.42
C ILE A 422 -28.77 -1.71 -9.70
N ARG A 423 -29.57 -1.08 -8.84
CA ARG A 423 -29.10 0.03 -8.01
C ARG A 423 -28.13 -0.47 -6.92
N ILE A 424 -27.03 0.24 -6.70
CA ILE A 424 -26.01 -0.13 -5.70
C ILE A 424 -26.62 -0.20 -4.29
N LEU A 425 -27.49 0.74 -3.93
CA LEU A 425 -28.26 0.73 -2.67
C LEU A 425 -29.06 -0.57 -2.48
N ASP A 426 -29.76 -1.04 -3.51
CA ASP A 426 -30.55 -2.27 -3.49
C ASP A 426 -29.67 -3.52 -3.41
N PHE A 427 -28.59 -3.57 -4.18
CA PHE A 427 -27.61 -4.66 -4.09
C PHE A 427 -27.02 -4.78 -2.68
N ILE A 428 -26.67 -3.65 -2.05
CA ILE A 428 -26.11 -3.64 -0.69
C ILE A 428 -27.19 -4.05 0.35
N LYS A 429 -28.37 -3.43 0.33
CA LYS A 429 -29.44 -3.68 1.31
C LYS A 429 -30.10 -5.07 1.16
N LYS A 430 -30.03 -5.71 -0.01
CA LYS A 430 -30.64 -7.02 -0.28
C LYS A 430 -29.58 -8.11 -0.44
N GLY A 431 -28.83 -8.09 -1.55
CA GLY A 431 -27.87 -9.15 -1.91
C GLY A 431 -26.68 -9.26 -0.94
N LEU A 432 -25.98 -8.15 -0.67
CA LEU A 432 -24.86 -8.15 0.26
C LEU A 432 -25.32 -8.41 1.69
N THR A 433 -26.48 -7.90 2.10
CA THR A 433 -27.02 -8.14 3.46
C THR A 433 -27.42 -9.62 3.66
N LEU A 434 -27.91 -10.31 2.62
CA LEU A 434 -28.07 -11.77 2.65
C LEU A 434 -26.73 -12.50 2.84
N TYR A 435 -25.66 -12.08 2.16
CA TYR A 435 -24.31 -12.60 2.41
C TYR A 435 -23.86 -12.36 3.86
N MET A 436 -24.09 -11.17 4.42
CA MET A 436 -23.75 -10.86 5.81
C MET A 436 -24.50 -11.77 6.81
N LEU A 437 -25.77 -12.05 6.57
CA LEU A 437 -26.57 -12.97 7.40
C LEU A 437 -26.04 -14.42 7.31
N LEU A 438 -25.75 -14.90 6.10
CA LEU A 438 -25.15 -16.23 5.89
C LEU A 438 -23.74 -16.34 6.52
N ASP A 439 -23.00 -15.25 6.55
CA ASP A 439 -21.70 -15.16 7.22
C ASP A 439 -21.83 -15.21 8.76
N VAL A 440 -22.83 -14.55 9.34
CA VAL A 440 -23.15 -14.71 10.77
C VAL A 440 -23.49 -16.17 11.09
N HIS A 441 -24.39 -16.81 10.31
CA HIS A 441 -24.80 -18.21 10.51
C HIS A 441 -23.69 -19.28 10.34
N ARG A 442 -22.60 -18.98 9.61
CA ARG A 442 -21.45 -19.90 9.48
C ARG A 442 -20.35 -19.62 10.52
N SER A 443 -20.23 -18.38 11.00
CA SER A 443 -19.08 -17.93 11.79
C SER A 443 -19.36 -17.85 13.30
N ILE A 444 -20.63 -17.68 13.69
CA ILE A 444 -21.13 -17.72 15.06
C ILE A 444 -21.75 -19.12 15.32
N PRO A 445 -21.55 -19.73 16.50
CA PRO A 445 -22.15 -21.02 16.84
C PRO A 445 -23.61 -20.88 17.28
N SER A 446 -24.33 -22.01 17.42
CA SER A 446 -25.61 -21.98 18.16
C SER A 446 -25.38 -21.77 19.65
N MET A 447 -26.32 -21.11 20.33
CA MET A 447 -26.37 -21.11 21.80
C MET A 447 -26.74 -22.48 22.37
N VAL A 448 -27.44 -23.31 21.58
CA VAL A 448 -27.81 -24.67 21.99
C VAL A 448 -26.65 -25.66 21.82
N ASP A 449 -25.67 -25.41 20.92
CA ASP A 449 -24.55 -26.36 20.69
C ASP A 449 -23.11 -25.88 20.68
N GLY A 450 -22.80 -24.58 20.62
CA GLY A 450 -21.42 -24.12 20.54
C GLY A 450 -20.72 -24.52 19.22
N PHE A 451 -21.40 -25.22 18.31
CA PHE A 451 -20.89 -25.56 17.00
C PHE A 451 -21.31 -24.53 15.95
N LYS A 452 -20.34 -24.25 15.09
CA LYS A 452 -20.60 -23.67 13.77
C LYS A 452 -21.10 -24.75 12.82
N LYS A 453 -21.78 -24.35 11.76
CA LYS A 453 -22.38 -25.24 10.73
C LYS A 453 -21.44 -26.34 10.19
N GLY A 454 -20.12 -26.09 10.15
CA GLY A 454 -19.11 -27.10 9.80
C GLY A 454 -18.89 -28.17 10.88
N GLN A 455 -18.72 -27.76 12.14
CA GLN A 455 -18.50 -28.66 13.28
C GLN A 455 -19.71 -29.60 13.50
N ARG A 456 -20.93 -29.06 13.37
CA ARG A 456 -22.16 -29.87 13.45
C ARG A 456 -22.26 -30.92 12.34
N LYS A 457 -21.90 -30.57 11.10
CA LYS A 457 -21.83 -31.52 9.97
C LYS A 457 -20.79 -32.62 10.20
N ILE A 458 -19.67 -32.29 10.85
CA ILE A 458 -18.66 -33.27 11.27
C ILE A 458 -19.25 -34.24 12.30
N MET A 459 -19.85 -33.74 13.40
CA MET A 459 -20.42 -34.61 14.44
C MET A 459 -21.58 -35.47 13.92
N PHE A 460 -22.54 -34.89 13.19
CA PHE A 460 -23.64 -35.63 12.57
C PHE A 460 -23.16 -36.79 11.69
N ARG A 461 -22.05 -36.60 10.95
CA ARG A 461 -21.46 -37.66 10.12
C ARG A 461 -20.51 -38.58 10.89
N ALA A 462 -19.95 -38.18 12.03
CA ALA A 462 -19.29 -39.10 12.96
C ALA A 462 -20.32 -40.08 13.57
N PHE A 463 -21.47 -39.56 14.02
CA PHE A 463 -22.58 -40.34 14.58
C PHE A 463 -23.20 -41.26 13.53
N LYS A 464 -23.59 -40.75 12.35
CA LYS A 464 -24.16 -41.58 11.27
C LYS A 464 -23.16 -42.58 10.65
N LYS A 465 -21.86 -42.48 10.91
CA LYS A 465 -20.84 -43.48 10.54
C LYS A 465 -20.51 -44.45 11.69
N ASN A 466 -20.99 -44.17 12.90
CA ASN A 466 -20.57 -44.78 14.16
C ASN A 466 -19.03 -44.86 14.25
N LEU A 467 -18.38 -43.69 14.22
CA LEU A 467 -16.93 -43.52 14.09
C LEU A 467 -16.14 -43.94 15.35
N ASN A 468 -16.25 -45.21 15.74
CA ASN A 468 -15.58 -45.83 16.90
C ASN A 468 -14.33 -46.61 16.49
N LYS A 469 -13.78 -46.33 15.31
CA LYS A 469 -12.54 -46.88 14.79
C LYS A 469 -11.80 -45.80 14.00
N GLU A 470 -10.52 -45.66 14.31
CA GLU A 470 -9.59 -44.74 13.67
C GLU A 470 -9.77 -44.65 12.15
N THR A 471 -9.99 -43.43 11.66
CA THR A 471 -10.09 -43.09 10.23
C THR A 471 -9.18 -41.90 9.94
N LYS A 472 -8.47 -41.89 8.81
CA LYS A 472 -7.61 -40.75 8.44
C LYS A 472 -8.43 -39.47 8.32
N VAL A 473 -7.93 -38.36 8.86
CA VAL A 473 -8.66 -37.07 8.88
C VAL A 473 -9.07 -36.64 7.47
N ALA A 474 -8.20 -36.79 6.46
CA ALA A 474 -8.54 -36.47 5.07
C ALA A 474 -9.65 -37.36 4.48
N GLN A 475 -9.71 -38.65 4.85
CA GLN A 475 -10.78 -39.56 4.41
C GLN A 475 -12.10 -39.20 5.10
N PHE A 476 -12.07 -38.94 6.40
CA PHE A 476 -13.26 -38.53 7.14
C PHE A 476 -13.78 -37.17 6.67
N ALA A 477 -12.91 -36.19 6.44
CA ALA A 477 -13.28 -34.89 5.85
C ALA A 477 -13.93 -35.02 4.47
N ALA A 478 -13.46 -35.94 3.62
CA ALA A 478 -14.07 -36.21 2.33
C ALA A 478 -15.49 -36.80 2.46
N PHE A 479 -15.68 -37.80 3.32
CA PHE A 479 -16.98 -38.41 3.63
C PHE A 479 -17.97 -37.41 4.25
N VAL A 480 -17.50 -36.56 5.18
CA VAL A 480 -18.31 -35.46 5.73
C VAL A 480 -18.73 -34.51 4.61
N ALA A 481 -17.81 -34.16 3.70
CA ALA A 481 -18.09 -33.18 2.65
C ALA A 481 -19.20 -33.66 1.69
N GLU A 482 -19.03 -34.90 1.20
CA GLU A 482 -19.94 -35.62 0.31
C GLU A 482 -21.32 -35.78 0.96
N CYS A 483 -21.40 -36.55 2.04
CA CYS A 483 -22.69 -36.98 2.57
C CYS A 483 -23.44 -35.86 3.32
N SER A 484 -22.79 -34.78 3.76
CA SER A 484 -23.47 -33.69 4.48
C SER A 484 -23.91 -32.51 3.60
N ALA A 485 -23.73 -32.55 2.28
CA ALA A 485 -23.89 -31.39 1.40
C ALA A 485 -23.11 -30.16 1.94
N TYR A 486 -21.78 -30.30 1.96
CA TYR A 486 -20.87 -29.23 2.36
C TYR A 486 -20.17 -28.66 1.11
N HIS A 487 -20.62 -27.50 0.67
CA HIS A 487 -20.21 -26.94 -0.63
C HIS A 487 -18.88 -26.18 -0.60
N HIS A 488 -18.23 -25.99 0.56
CA HIS A 488 -16.93 -25.32 0.66
C HIS A 488 -15.74 -26.31 0.48
N GLY A 489 -14.50 -25.85 0.60
CA GLY A 489 -13.30 -26.70 0.43
C GLY A 489 -13.16 -27.80 1.50
N LYS A 490 -12.76 -29.01 1.09
CA LYS A 490 -12.56 -30.17 1.99
C LYS A 490 -11.46 -29.94 3.04
N GLU A 491 -10.50 -29.07 2.74
CA GLU A 491 -9.45 -28.64 3.66
C GLU A 491 -10.01 -27.93 4.89
N ASN A 492 -11.02 -27.05 4.73
CA ASN A 492 -11.68 -26.38 5.85
C ASN A 492 -12.33 -27.38 6.83
N LEU A 493 -12.87 -28.51 6.32
CA LEU A 493 -13.35 -29.59 7.19
C LEU A 493 -12.20 -30.32 7.88
N SER A 494 -11.11 -30.61 7.16
CA SER A 494 -9.91 -31.25 7.72
C SER A 494 -9.34 -30.43 8.88
N ASN A 495 -9.15 -29.12 8.68
CA ASN A 495 -8.63 -28.19 9.69
C ASN A 495 -9.62 -27.97 10.85
N THR A 496 -10.94 -28.12 10.60
CA THR A 496 -11.95 -28.12 11.66
C THR A 496 -11.90 -29.40 12.48
N ILE A 497 -11.75 -30.58 11.85
CA ILE A 497 -11.60 -31.88 12.53
C ILE A 497 -10.36 -31.87 13.43
N VAL A 498 -9.21 -31.39 12.94
CA VAL A 498 -7.98 -31.24 13.74
C VAL A 498 -8.24 -30.41 15.00
N ARG A 499 -8.85 -29.23 14.85
CA ARG A 499 -9.17 -28.34 15.98
C ARG A 499 -10.22 -28.90 16.95
N MET A 500 -11.05 -29.86 16.54
CA MET A 500 -12.01 -30.55 17.42
C MET A 500 -11.40 -31.75 18.16
N ALA A 501 -10.23 -32.24 17.71
CA ALA A 501 -9.51 -33.35 18.29
C ALA A 501 -8.37 -32.93 19.24
N GLN A 502 -7.76 -31.76 18.99
CA GLN A 502 -6.69 -31.17 19.82
C GLN A 502 -7.03 -31.16 21.32
N ASP A 503 -6.06 -31.58 22.15
CA ASP A 503 -6.21 -31.79 23.59
C ASP A 503 -5.14 -31.08 24.46
N PHE A 504 -4.19 -30.35 23.85
CA PHE A 504 -3.18 -29.57 24.56
C PHE A 504 -3.80 -28.41 25.38
N VAL A 505 -3.09 -27.97 26.43
CA VAL A 505 -3.58 -26.94 27.37
C VAL A 505 -3.97 -25.64 26.63
N GLY A 506 -5.25 -25.27 26.74
CA GLY A 506 -5.82 -24.09 26.08
C GLY A 506 -6.54 -24.35 24.74
N SER A 507 -6.61 -25.61 24.28
CA SER A 507 -7.45 -26.04 23.16
C SER A 507 -8.89 -26.36 23.62
N ASN A 508 -9.31 -27.63 23.61
CA ASN A 508 -10.64 -28.09 24.02
C ASN A 508 -10.63 -28.57 25.48
N ASN A 509 -11.64 -28.20 26.28
CA ASN A 509 -11.78 -28.79 27.62
C ASN A 509 -12.19 -30.26 27.53
N ILE A 510 -13.10 -30.58 26.61
CA ILE A 510 -13.42 -31.95 26.22
C ILE A 510 -13.33 -32.04 24.69
N ASN A 511 -12.26 -32.67 24.19
CA ASN A 511 -12.09 -32.98 22.78
C ASN A 511 -13.06 -34.11 22.40
N LEU A 512 -14.00 -33.81 21.51
CA LEU A 512 -15.08 -34.75 21.11
C LEU A 512 -14.61 -35.81 20.10
N LEU A 513 -13.45 -35.57 19.51
CA LEU A 513 -12.70 -36.47 18.66
C LEU A 513 -11.34 -36.76 19.31
N ARG A 514 -10.77 -37.93 19.03
CA ARG A 514 -9.45 -38.34 19.56
C ARG A 514 -8.32 -37.89 18.60
N PRO A 515 -7.21 -37.31 19.12
CA PRO A 515 -6.08 -36.84 18.33
C PRO A 515 -5.06 -37.97 18.08
N ASN A 516 -5.36 -38.91 17.19
CA ASN A 516 -4.54 -40.11 17.00
C ASN A 516 -3.42 -39.81 15.97
N GLY A 517 -2.34 -39.21 16.46
CA GLY A 517 -1.18 -38.74 15.70
C GLY A 517 -0.71 -37.36 16.15
N GLN A 518 0.15 -36.69 15.36
CA GLN A 518 0.58 -35.31 15.67
C GLN A 518 -0.50 -34.29 15.28
N PHE A 519 -1.39 -33.97 16.22
CA PHE A 519 -2.45 -32.96 16.05
C PHE A 519 -2.00 -31.53 16.39
N GLY A 520 -0.71 -31.32 16.65
CA GLY A 520 -0.12 -30.04 17.02
C GLY A 520 -0.13 -29.82 18.53
N THR A 521 0.78 -28.98 19.01
CA THR A 521 1.12 -28.84 20.42
C THR A 521 0.84 -27.42 20.93
N ARG A 522 1.07 -27.20 22.23
CA ARG A 522 1.00 -25.86 22.82
C ARG A 522 2.07 -24.91 22.25
N LEU A 523 3.19 -25.42 21.70
CA LEU A 523 4.31 -24.59 21.22
C LEU A 523 3.82 -23.57 20.19
N GLU A 524 3.22 -24.02 19.08
CA GLU A 524 2.65 -23.12 18.06
C GLU A 524 1.15 -22.85 18.22
N GLY A 525 0.55 -23.35 19.31
CA GLY A 525 -0.91 -23.30 19.51
C GLY A 525 -1.67 -24.18 18.52
N GLY A 526 -1.11 -25.32 18.12
CA GLY A 526 -1.74 -26.31 17.24
C GLY A 526 -1.68 -25.98 15.75
N LYS A 527 -0.71 -25.18 15.31
CA LYS A 527 -0.38 -24.98 13.88
C LYS A 527 0.57 -26.07 13.36
N ASP A 528 1.45 -26.54 14.22
CA ASP A 528 2.38 -27.68 14.12
C ASP A 528 1.68 -29.06 13.99
N ALA A 529 0.41 -29.06 13.58
CA ALA A 529 -0.35 -30.27 13.29
C ALA A 529 0.12 -30.89 11.97
N ALA A 530 0.41 -32.18 11.98
CA ALA A 530 0.78 -32.89 10.76
C ALA A 530 -0.39 -32.93 9.77
N SER A 531 -0.09 -32.92 8.47
CA SER A 531 -1.11 -32.89 7.43
C SER A 531 -2.15 -34.01 7.60
N ALA A 532 -3.42 -33.69 7.33
CA ALA A 532 -4.59 -34.59 7.47
C ALA A 532 -4.50 -35.93 6.70
N ARG A 533 -3.47 -36.11 5.85
CA ARG A 533 -3.13 -37.36 5.16
C ARG A 533 -2.45 -38.41 6.07
N TYR A 534 -1.81 -37.96 7.15
CA TYR A 534 -1.00 -38.78 8.07
C TYR A 534 -1.72 -39.10 9.39
N ILE A 535 -2.56 -38.18 9.87
CA ILE A 535 -3.21 -38.26 11.19
C ILE A 535 -4.61 -38.89 11.13
N PHE A 536 -5.01 -39.54 12.22
CA PHE A 536 -6.23 -40.33 12.35
C PHE A 536 -7.13 -39.79 13.46
N THR A 537 -8.43 -40.07 13.35
CA THR A 537 -9.43 -39.64 14.33
C THR A 537 -10.56 -40.66 14.47
N GLU A 538 -11.12 -40.71 15.67
CA GLU A 538 -12.35 -41.42 16.03
C GLU A 538 -13.10 -40.60 17.09
N LEU A 539 -14.34 -40.99 17.42
CA LEU A 539 -15.12 -40.39 18.51
C LEU A 539 -14.45 -40.63 19.86
N SER A 540 -14.36 -39.58 20.68
CA SER A 540 -14.02 -39.74 22.09
C SER A 540 -15.13 -40.50 22.82
N SER A 541 -14.78 -41.42 23.73
CA SER A 541 -15.73 -42.27 24.47
C SER A 541 -16.70 -41.51 25.39
N ILE A 542 -16.41 -40.24 25.68
CA ILE A 542 -17.32 -39.33 26.38
C ILE A 542 -18.37 -38.70 25.46
N THR A 543 -18.15 -38.66 24.14
CA THR A 543 -18.98 -37.87 23.21
C THR A 543 -20.42 -38.37 23.15
N ARG A 544 -20.67 -39.68 23.10
CA ARG A 544 -22.04 -40.23 23.18
C ARG A 544 -22.70 -40.18 24.56
N ARG A 545 -21.95 -39.74 25.60
CA ARG A 545 -22.52 -39.38 26.92
C ARG A 545 -22.90 -37.89 27.02
N ILE A 546 -22.48 -37.07 26.04
CA ILE A 546 -22.83 -35.66 25.89
C ILE A 546 -23.94 -35.51 24.84
N PHE A 547 -23.78 -36.20 23.71
CA PHE A 547 -24.72 -36.29 22.59
C PHE A 547 -25.38 -37.67 22.62
N ASN A 548 -26.39 -37.82 23.47
CA ASN A 548 -27.10 -39.07 23.71
C ASN A 548 -27.84 -39.55 22.44
N GLU A 549 -27.80 -40.86 22.16
CA GLU A 549 -28.31 -41.42 20.90
C GLU A 549 -29.84 -41.36 20.81
N ASN A 550 -30.54 -41.38 21.95
CA ASN A 550 -31.99 -41.18 22.02
C ASN A 550 -32.41 -39.80 21.46
N ASP A 551 -31.51 -38.83 21.51
CA ASP A 551 -31.77 -37.44 21.16
C ASP A 551 -31.24 -37.06 19.76
N ASP A 552 -30.69 -38.02 18.99
CA ASP A 552 -30.31 -37.85 17.57
C ASP A 552 -31.50 -37.43 16.67
N ILE A 553 -32.73 -37.51 17.19
CA ILE A 553 -33.99 -37.10 16.57
C ILE A 553 -34.37 -35.65 16.96
N LEU A 554 -33.84 -35.12 18.07
CA LEU A 554 -34.42 -33.98 18.80
C LEU A 554 -33.58 -32.69 18.78
N LEU A 555 -32.26 -32.72 19.05
CA LEU A 555 -31.54 -31.50 19.49
C LEU A 555 -30.07 -31.33 19.09
N ASP A 556 -29.64 -30.08 19.19
CA ASP A 556 -28.27 -29.52 19.10
C ASP A 556 -27.72 -29.35 20.56
N TYR A 557 -26.45 -29.71 20.91
CA TYR A 557 -25.92 -29.76 22.30
C TYR A 557 -24.54 -29.08 22.58
N LEU A 558 -24.44 -28.24 23.63
CA LEU A 558 -23.27 -27.37 23.92
C LEU A 558 -22.40 -27.86 25.08
N LEU A 559 -21.07 -27.86 24.89
CA LEU A 559 -20.13 -28.15 26.00
C LEU A 559 -18.78 -27.40 25.99
N ASN A 560 -18.32 -26.87 24.85
CA ASN A 560 -17.03 -26.18 24.74
C ASN A 560 -17.23 -24.66 24.52
N GLY A 561 -16.21 -23.87 24.90
CA GLY A 561 -16.13 -22.45 24.54
C GLY A 561 -15.97 -22.24 23.03
N ALA A 562 -16.25 -21.04 22.55
CA ALA A 562 -16.30 -20.74 21.12
C ALA A 562 -15.79 -19.33 20.78
N GLU A 563 -15.07 -19.21 19.66
CA GLU A 563 -14.47 -17.96 19.20
C GLU A 563 -14.77 -17.78 17.70
N GLY A 564 -15.25 -16.61 17.30
CA GLY A 564 -15.72 -16.38 15.92
C GLY A 564 -16.01 -14.92 15.59
N ILE A 565 -15.79 -14.55 14.33
CA ILE A 565 -16.06 -13.23 13.78
C ILE A 565 -16.90 -13.43 12.53
N GLY A 566 -18.07 -12.81 12.49
CA GLY A 566 -18.91 -12.66 11.31
C GLY A 566 -19.20 -11.19 11.05
N THR A 567 -19.97 -10.88 10.02
CA THR A 567 -20.17 -9.49 9.63
C THR A 567 -21.01 -8.73 10.65
N GLY A 568 -20.38 -7.75 11.32
CA GLY A 568 -21.00 -6.94 12.37
C GLY A 568 -21.04 -7.60 13.77
N TRP A 569 -20.69 -8.89 13.88
CA TRP A 569 -20.80 -9.67 15.12
C TRP A 569 -19.53 -10.45 15.42
N SER A 570 -19.15 -10.51 16.70
CA SER A 570 -18.01 -11.30 17.17
C SER A 570 -18.33 -11.96 18.50
N THR A 571 -17.94 -13.22 18.65
CA THR A 571 -18.14 -14.00 19.87
C THR A 571 -16.81 -14.54 20.40
N LYS A 572 -16.67 -14.57 21.73
CA LYS A 572 -15.55 -15.16 22.45
C LYS A 572 -16.02 -15.67 23.81
N ILE A 573 -16.65 -16.84 23.78
CA ILE A 573 -17.11 -17.58 24.95
C ILE A 573 -15.91 -18.38 25.49
N PRO A 574 -15.45 -18.14 26.73
CA PRO A 574 -14.36 -18.91 27.32
C PRO A 574 -14.81 -20.34 27.66
N CYS A 575 -13.86 -21.22 27.91
CA CYS A 575 -14.15 -22.56 28.42
C CYS A 575 -14.40 -22.51 29.94
N TYR A 576 -15.25 -23.40 30.44
CA TYR A 576 -15.59 -23.52 31.87
C TYR A 576 -15.43 -24.98 32.33
N ASN A 577 -15.49 -25.21 33.64
CA ASN A 577 -15.38 -26.54 34.25
C ASN A 577 -16.69 -27.33 34.07
N PRO A 578 -16.67 -28.54 33.46
CA PRO A 578 -17.86 -29.39 33.32
C PRO A 578 -18.58 -29.70 34.64
N LYS A 579 -17.86 -29.72 35.78
CA LYS A 579 -18.49 -29.95 37.10
C LYS A 579 -19.38 -28.78 37.52
N ASP A 580 -18.98 -27.55 37.22
CA ASP A 580 -19.71 -26.33 37.60
C ASP A 580 -21.01 -26.22 36.79
N PHE A 581 -20.96 -26.56 35.50
CA PHE A 581 -22.16 -26.72 34.66
C PHE A 581 -23.12 -27.78 35.24
N VAL A 582 -22.61 -28.98 35.57
CA VAL A 582 -23.46 -30.05 36.15
C VAL A 582 -24.04 -29.66 37.52
N HIS A 583 -23.34 -28.85 38.31
CA HIS A 583 -23.86 -28.30 39.56
C HIS A 583 -25.00 -27.31 39.31
N ASN A 584 -24.79 -26.31 38.46
CA ASN A 584 -25.83 -25.32 38.13
C ASN A 584 -27.04 -25.92 37.42
N LEU A 585 -26.85 -26.92 36.54
CA LEU A 585 -27.97 -27.64 35.92
C LEU A 585 -28.81 -28.40 36.95
N LYS A 586 -28.20 -28.97 38.00
CA LYS A 586 -28.94 -29.58 39.11
C LYS A 586 -29.72 -28.54 39.91
N LEU A 587 -29.13 -27.38 40.19
CA LEU A 587 -29.83 -26.27 40.85
C LEU A 587 -31.04 -25.78 40.03
N MET A 588 -30.91 -25.66 38.70
CA MET A 588 -32.04 -25.32 37.81
C MET A 588 -33.15 -26.38 37.82
N ILE A 589 -32.79 -27.67 37.77
CA ILE A 589 -33.76 -28.78 37.86
C ILE A 589 -34.45 -28.82 39.24
N GLN A 590 -33.77 -28.35 40.29
CA GLN A 590 -34.30 -28.22 41.64
C GLN A 590 -35.07 -26.91 41.89
N GLY A 591 -35.24 -26.06 40.86
CA GLY A 591 -36.02 -24.82 40.97
C GLY A 591 -35.32 -23.69 41.73
N ALA A 592 -33.99 -23.73 41.88
CA ALA A 592 -33.25 -22.69 42.60
C ALA A 592 -33.28 -21.34 41.85
N GLU A 593 -33.66 -20.27 42.55
CA GLU A 593 -33.75 -18.91 42.00
C GLU A 593 -32.38 -18.30 41.64
N THR A 594 -31.29 -18.82 42.23
CA THR A 594 -29.92 -18.32 42.04
C THR A 594 -28.95 -19.44 41.66
N LEU A 595 -28.01 -19.12 40.77
CA LEU A 595 -26.98 -20.04 40.28
C LEU A 595 -25.59 -19.58 40.74
N VAL A 596 -24.66 -20.53 40.89
CA VAL A 596 -23.28 -20.24 41.29
C VAL A 596 -22.51 -19.61 40.13
N GLU A 597 -21.82 -18.49 40.36
CA GLU A 597 -21.01 -17.82 39.35
C GLU A 597 -19.86 -18.72 38.85
N MET A 598 -19.94 -19.15 37.59
CA MET A 598 -18.93 -19.98 36.95
C MET A 598 -17.76 -19.12 36.43
N LYS A 599 -16.53 -19.58 36.64
CA LYS A 599 -15.31 -18.86 36.25
C LYS A 599 -14.59 -19.60 35.12
N PRO A 600 -13.91 -18.89 34.19
CA PRO A 600 -13.18 -19.54 33.11
C PRO A 600 -12.18 -20.57 33.63
N TRP A 601 -12.24 -21.78 33.09
CA TRP A 601 -11.41 -22.91 33.50
C TRP A 601 -10.96 -23.69 32.27
N PHE A 602 -9.73 -24.18 32.32
CA PHE A 602 -9.07 -24.82 31.20
C PHE A 602 -8.47 -26.15 31.64
N ARG A 603 -8.73 -27.22 30.88
CA ARG A 603 -8.22 -28.55 31.19
C ARG A 603 -6.69 -28.57 31.24
N HIS A 604 -6.14 -29.15 32.30
CA HIS A 604 -4.70 -29.25 32.60
C HIS A 604 -3.94 -27.92 32.67
N PHE A 605 -4.63 -26.78 32.87
CA PHE A 605 -3.99 -25.51 33.22
C PHE A 605 -3.86 -25.40 34.75
N HIS A 606 -2.68 -24.97 35.23
CA HIS A 606 -2.38 -24.87 36.66
C HIS A 606 -2.24 -23.44 37.17
N GLY A 607 -2.25 -22.43 36.29
CA GLY A 607 -2.15 -21.03 36.65
C GLY A 607 -3.46 -20.43 37.21
N GLN A 608 -3.40 -19.16 37.61
CA GLN A 608 -4.50 -18.49 38.28
C GLN A 608 -5.43 -17.78 37.28
N VAL A 609 -6.75 -17.94 37.45
CA VAL A 609 -7.77 -17.10 36.79
C VAL A 609 -8.42 -16.19 37.83
N SER A 610 -8.45 -14.89 37.54
CA SER A 610 -8.99 -13.86 38.44
C SER A 610 -9.94 -12.92 37.69
N VAL A 611 -10.92 -12.33 38.39
CA VAL A 611 -11.80 -11.30 37.84
C VAL A 611 -11.07 -9.96 37.86
N LYS A 612 -11.14 -9.19 36.77
CA LYS A 612 -10.70 -7.80 36.74
C LYS A 612 -11.93 -6.88 36.81
N ASN A 613 -12.14 -6.24 37.96
CA ASN A 613 -13.30 -5.39 38.27
C ASN A 613 -13.35 -4.04 37.50
N GLU A 614 -12.59 -3.91 36.40
CA GLU A 614 -12.58 -2.70 35.57
C GLU A 614 -13.58 -2.79 34.43
N THR A 615 -14.62 -1.95 34.49
CA THR A 615 -15.50 -1.66 33.35
C THR A 615 -14.78 -0.81 32.31
N THR A 616 -13.95 -1.47 31.47
CA THR A 616 -13.30 -0.82 30.33
C THR A 616 -14.34 -0.17 29.41
N LYS A 617 -14.18 1.13 29.11
CA LYS A 617 -15.15 2.02 28.41
C LYS A 617 -15.66 1.52 27.04
N THR A 618 -15.14 0.42 26.52
CA THR A 618 -15.46 -0.18 25.21
C THR A 618 -16.40 -1.39 25.26
N LYS A 619 -16.74 -1.92 26.44
CA LYS A 619 -17.70 -3.02 26.61
C LYS A 619 -19.01 -2.53 27.24
N LYS A 620 -20.13 -2.67 26.52
CA LYS A 620 -21.49 -2.45 27.08
C LYS A 620 -21.94 -3.58 28.03
N SER A 621 -21.30 -4.74 27.99
CA SER A 621 -21.60 -5.89 28.86
C SER A 621 -20.41 -6.88 28.90
N GLY A 622 -20.39 -7.73 29.92
CA GLY A 622 -19.47 -8.86 30.06
C GLY A 622 -18.30 -8.64 31.03
N VAL A 623 -18.06 -9.64 31.88
CA VAL A 623 -16.94 -9.68 32.84
C VAL A 623 -15.59 -9.77 32.11
N THR A 624 -14.55 -9.18 32.69
CA THR A 624 -13.17 -9.32 32.20
C THR A 624 -12.38 -10.18 33.18
N TYR A 625 -11.58 -11.11 32.65
CA TYR A 625 -10.78 -12.05 33.44
C TYR A 625 -9.30 -11.93 33.07
N THR A 626 -8.43 -12.05 34.06
CA THR A 626 -6.97 -12.17 33.90
C THR A 626 -6.56 -13.59 34.23
N ALA A 627 -5.97 -14.29 33.25
CA ALA A 627 -5.33 -15.59 33.42
C ALA A 627 -3.81 -15.38 33.49
N SER A 628 -3.19 -15.83 34.57
CA SER A 628 -1.77 -15.65 34.86
C SER A 628 -1.05 -17.00 34.92
N GLY A 629 0.15 -17.04 34.34
CA GLY A 629 1.07 -18.18 34.50
C GLY A 629 1.66 -18.28 35.91
N ILE A 630 2.52 -19.28 36.13
CA ILE A 630 3.26 -19.45 37.38
C ILE A 630 4.73 -19.11 37.13
N ILE A 631 5.25 -18.16 37.89
CA ILE A 631 6.66 -17.80 37.94
C ILE A 631 7.17 -17.91 39.38
N LYS A 632 8.38 -18.43 39.55
CA LYS A 632 9.08 -18.52 40.83
C LYS A 632 10.45 -17.86 40.71
N VAL A 633 10.80 -17.01 41.68
CA VAL A 633 12.19 -16.56 41.85
C VAL A 633 13.01 -17.75 42.33
N VAL A 634 14.14 -18.03 41.68
CA VAL A 634 15.07 -19.09 42.09
C VAL A 634 16.26 -18.49 42.83
N ASP A 635 16.80 -17.39 42.31
CA ASP A 635 17.87 -16.60 42.91
C ASP A 635 17.76 -15.12 42.47
N LYS A 636 18.77 -14.29 42.76
CA LYS A 636 18.77 -12.85 42.43
C LYS A 636 18.77 -12.54 40.93
N THR A 637 19.08 -13.52 40.08
CA THR A 637 19.24 -13.41 38.63
C THR A 637 18.33 -14.36 37.85
N THR A 638 17.91 -15.48 38.45
CA THR A 638 17.12 -16.53 37.78
C THR A 638 15.66 -16.51 38.18
N LEU A 639 14.78 -16.41 37.17
CA LEU A 639 13.34 -16.65 37.29
C LEU A 639 12.97 -17.96 36.57
N LYS A 640 12.25 -18.85 37.24
CA LYS A 640 11.69 -20.07 36.67
C LYS A 640 10.21 -19.91 36.40
N ILE A 641 9.84 -19.79 35.13
CA ILE A 641 8.45 -19.93 34.68
C ILE A 641 8.14 -21.43 34.62
N SER A 642 7.04 -21.85 35.25
CA SER A 642 6.58 -23.26 35.25
C SER A 642 5.20 -23.45 34.64
N GLU A 643 4.52 -22.37 34.27
CA GLU A 643 3.24 -22.36 33.56
C GLU A 643 3.11 -21.00 32.85
N LEU A 644 2.65 -20.99 31.60
CA LEU A 644 2.34 -19.76 30.86
C LEU A 644 0.84 -19.47 30.92
N ALA A 645 0.41 -18.24 30.65
CA ALA A 645 -1.03 -17.96 30.54
C ALA A 645 -1.69 -18.75 29.39
N VAL A 646 -3.01 -18.93 29.46
CA VAL A 646 -3.75 -19.77 28.52
C VAL A 646 -3.85 -19.09 27.14
N LYS A 647 -3.75 -19.89 26.07
CA LYS A 647 -3.63 -19.45 24.67
C LYS A 647 -2.38 -18.61 24.36
N ILE A 648 -1.36 -18.63 25.22
CA ILE A 648 0.01 -18.20 24.87
C ILE A 648 0.79 -19.41 24.34
N SER A 649 1.31 -19.27 23.12
CA SER A 649 2.33 -20.11 22.48
C SER A 649 3.68 -19.96 23.20
N MET A 650 4.52 -20.99 23.16
CA MET A 650 5.78 -21.03 23.92
C MET A 650 6.95 -20.41 23.14
#